data_AF-A0A2T3W9G5-F1
#
_entry.id   AF-A0A2T3W9G5-F1
#
_cell.length_a   1.000
_cell.length_b   1.000
_cell.length_c   1.000
_cell.angle_alpha   90.00
_cell.angle_beta   90.00
_cell.angle_gamma   90.00
#
_symmetry.space_group_name_H-M   'P 1'
#
loop_
_entity.id
_entity.type
_entity.pdbx_description
1 polymer ?
#
loop_
_entity_poly.entity_id
_entity_poly.type
_entity_poly.pdbx_seq_one_letter_code
_entity_poly.pdbx_strand_id
1 'polypeptide(L)'
;MRVRRALSARALAPGGFVGQAPRNPLFPFQRSPVPPIAAPPTALPAHPTLQLDAEFLYRVPLAPAALFDALRRATTLDDTLAVLGAWPLGPEALLVASPTLARECERPVRRAKTARHLTRSLHRYLSRASTRSVPFGLFAAVGAGVCSETAPPEAPSLHVEASALTGPVHAARPALEGALPAGLQVMLNPTAALRPEGVRWQPVTGGPERQAPLGGALWTLLARCQAPQPLRTLRPHLSGDLLRALLEADLLLSELHPYLSADPAHETRLRALGAPDPAPVRRAYRSAQSSAARMAVLREALGARGQDGEVQRALSVDAALSGRAALPPQVLNELRGGLLALRVSPEAAPEPVPWRAFVTALRAQAGDGRLPLREAVALFEALPSPGAPPAPWAGWPALLERSGPVLTLTDALLAALPDTAPPWTQPFDLLAWVLAPDHAALSRGQYTLALLGGSTPDPGQSTARLRAAHPNLPGPRLHAPAHTLPTALCLQHPHALANDTARCRPDSALELHVPGHPAVPAARRVNLTDLEVGVHQGRPELWCAQRGRPLHLTLPTLTRADGLGPAAQFLAALALYGRTPPRWRWGPLAGRAFLPRVVRGRCVLSAAHWRFPEWWREGRDLSDDTLRRWLCDVDAPVLVRVGRGDRQLTLDWQHAGHRDLIRAEWRAGAAGVSEALATPDQAWFAGPSGERHLFEGVFTVRP
;
A
#
# COMPACT_ATOMS: atom_id res chain seq x y z
N MET A 1 27.30 -11.63 47.74
CA MET A 1 28.04 -10.96 48.82
C MET A 1 28.68 -9.72 48.22
N ARG A 2 28.15 -8.52 48.48
CA ARG A 2 28.57 -7.57 49.55
C ARG A 2 30.01 -7.08 49.30
N VAL A 3 30.41 -5.80 49.31
CA VAL A 3 29.91 -4.53 49.89
C VAL A 3 30.94 -3.45 49.43
N ARG A 4 30.60 -2.29 48.83
CA ARG A 4 30.12 -1.00 49.39
C ARG A 4 31.10 -0.22 50.31
N ARG A 5 31.39 1.05 49.94
CA ARG A 5 31.52 2.33 50.73
C ARG A 5 32.79 3.13 50.37
N ALA A 6 32.81 4.47 50.35
CA ALA A 6 32.18 5.50 51.20
C ALA A 6 31.85 6.78 50.37
N LEU A 7 30.77 7.55 50.55
CA LEU A 7 30.17 8.30 51.69
C LEU A 7 30.88 9.62 52.08
N SER A 8 30.19 10.74 51.85
CA SER A 8 29.85 11.79 52.85
C SER A 8 28.76 12.69 52.21
N ALA A 9 27.50 12.68 52.64
CA ALA A 9 26.88 13.06 53.93
C ALA A 9 26.69 14.58 54.10
N ARG A 10 25.44 15.03 53.96
CA ARG A 10 24.84 16.11 54.77
C ARG A 10 23.39 15.71 55.10
N ALA A 11 23.12 15.60 56.39
CA ALA A 11 21.84 15.29 57.03
C ALA A 11 21.22 16.61 57.56
N LEU A 12 19.90 16.82 57.53
CA LEU A 12 18.90 16.69 58.62
C LEU A 12 17.79 17.72 58.23
N ALA A 13 16.48 17.62 58.47
CA ALA A 13 15.63 16.79 59.33
C ALA A 13 14.16 16.84 58.81
N PRO A 14 13.19 16.16 59.46
CA PRO A 14 11.90 15.74 58.88
C PRO A 14 10.71 16.63 59.27
N GLY A 15 9.68 16.64 58.42
CA GLY A 15 8.35 17.16 58.75
C GLY A 15 7.30 16.30 58.07
N GLY A 16 6.57 15.50 58.86
CA GLY A 16 5.45 14.72 58.39
C GLY A 16 4.19 15.59 58.24
N PHE A 17 3.41 15.33 57.21
CA PHE A 17 1.98 15.64 57.20
C PHE A 17 1.23 14.55 56.44
N VAL A 18 0.31 13.91 57.17
CA VAL A 18 -0.76 13.06 56.68
C VAL A 18 -1.86 13.98 56.11
N GLY A 19 -2.44 13.65 54.96
CA GLY A 19 -3.79 14.12 54.64
C GLY A 19 -4.08 14.46 53.18
N GLN A 20 -5.05 13.73 52.65
CA GLN A 20 -6.09 14.14 51.68
C GLN A 20 -5.77 14.14 50.17
N ALA A 21 -6.46 13.23 49.49
CA ALA A 21 -6.72 13.25 48.06
C ALA A 21 -7.55 14.49 47.67
N PRO A 22 -7.23 15.19 46.56
CA PRO A 22 -8.10 16.23 46.05
C PRO A 22 -9.30 15.60 45.31
N ARG A 23 -10.49 15.88 45.82
CA ARG A 23 -11.77 15.67 45.13
C ARG A 23 -11.83 16.56 43.89
N ASN A 24 -12.13 15.97 42.73
CA ASN A 24 -12.51 16.68 41.51
C ASN A 24 -13.80 17.49 41.76
N PRO A 25 -13.84 18.81 41.49
CA PRO A 25 -15.10 19.52 41.42
C PRO A 25 -15.75 19.29 40.05
N LEU A 26 -16.94 18.69 40.07
CA LEU A 26 -17.89 18.69 38.96
C LEU A 26 -18.32 20.14 38.70
N PHE A 27 -18.01 20.69 37.52
CA PHE A 27 -18.60 21.95 37.05
C PHE A 27 -19.64 21.67 35.96
N PRO A 28 -20.87 22.22 36.07
CA PRO A 28 -21.89 22.11 35.04
C PRO A 28 -21.57 23.07 33.87
N PHE A 29 -21.52 22.55 32.65
CA PHE A 29 -21.29 23.32 31.43
C PHE A 29 -22.52 24.20 31.09
N GLN A 30 -22.42 25.51 31.34
CA GLN A 30 -23.24 26.51 30.65
C GLN A 30 -22.57 26.89 29.32
N ARG A 31 -23.30 26.78 28.21
CA ARG A 31 -22.84 27.19 26.87
C ARG A 31 -22.92 28.71 26.73
N SER A 32 -21.78 29.39 26.72
CA SER A 32 -21.68 30.78 26.26
C SER A 32 -21.50 30.86 24.73
N PRO A 33 -22.02 31.91 24.06
CA PRO A 33 -21.86 32.11 22.62
C PRO A 33 -20.41 32.41 22.22
N VAL A 34 -20.08 32.03 20.97
CA VAL A 34 -18.73 32.04 20.39
C VAL A 34 -18.27 33.47 20.07
N PRO A 35 -17.14 33.98 20.62
CA PRO A 35 -16.51 35.18 20.10
C PRO A 35 -15.81 34.90 18.76
N PRO A 36 -15.69 35.90 17.86
CA PRO A 36 -15.19 35.70 16.51
C PRO A 36 -13.74 35.22 16.50
N ILE A 37 -13.49 34.15 15.72
CA ILE A 37 -12.14 33.67 15.39
C ILE A 37 -11.51 34.68 14.44
N ALA A 38 -10.30 35.17 14.75
CA ALA A 38 -9.56 36.04 13.85
C ALA A 38 -9.38 35.36 12.48
N ALA A 39 -9.77 36.06 11.41
CA ALA A 39 -9.74 35.53 10.05
C ALA A 39 -8.29 35.15 9.64
N PRO A 40 -8.08 33.98 9.00
CA PRO A 40 -6.78 33.66 8.44
C PRO A 40 -6.43 34.63 7.30
N PRO A 41 -5.14 34.92 7.08
CA PRO A 41 -4.72 35.60 5.86
C PRO A 41 -4.98 34.65 4.69
N THR A 42 -5.60 35.16 3.63
CA THR A 42 -6.00 34.49 2.37
C THR A 42 -7.25 33.60 2.39
N ALA A 43 -8.28 34.05 1.65
CA ALA A 43 -9.43 33.26 1.25
C ALA A 43 -9.01 32.10 0.33
N LEU A 44 -9.72 30.98 0.42
CA LEU A 44 -9.53 29.81 -0.46
C LEU A 44 -9.59 30.26 -1.94
N PRO A 45 -8.55 30.01 -2.76
CA PRO A 45 -8.61 30.30 -4.19
C PRO A 45 -9.73 29.49 -4.84
N ALA A 46 -10.30 30.00 -5.93
CA ALA A 46 -11.22 29.24 -6.77
C ALA A 46 -10.53 27.95 -7.23
N HIS A 47 -10.93 26.80 -6.65
CA HIS A 47 -10.34 25.52 -7.00
C HIS A 47 -10.80 25.11 -8.40
N PRO A 48 -9.92 24.49 -9.21
CA PRO A 48 -10.35 23.88 -10.45
C PRO A 48 -11.45 22.86 -10.14
N THR A 49 -12.43 22.76 -11.04
CA THR A 49 -13.61 21.92 -10.84
C THR A 49 -13.22 20.45 -10.78
N LEU A 50 -13.14 19.89 -9.56
CA LEU A 50 -12.89 18.46 -9.36
C LEU A 50 -14.06 17.64 -9.91
N GLN A 51 -13.76 16.81 -10.91
CA GLN A 51 -14.71 15.88 -11.50
C GLN A 51 -14.43 14.47 -10.96
N LEU A 52 -15.49 13.76 -10.55
CA LEU A 52 -15.40 12.35 -10.22
C LEU A 52 -16.08 11.57 -11.34
N ASP A 53 -15.45 10.48 -11.76
CA ASP A 53 -16.04 9.59 -12.75
C ASP A 53 -17.29 8.91 -12.19
N ALA A 54 -18.32 8.80 -13.02
CA ALA A 54 -19.52 8.05 -12.67
C ALA A 54 -19.22 6.54 -12.59
N GLU A 55 -18.31 6.05 -13.42
CA GLU A 55 -17.80 4.68 -13.33
C GLU A 55 -16.74 4.59 -12.25
N PHE A 56 -16.80 3.53 -11.45
CA PHE A 56 -15.85 3.30 -10.37
C PHE A 56 -15.55 1.82 -10.24
N LEU A 57 -14.44 1.50 -9.58
CA LEU A 57 -14.16 0.15 -9.11
C LEU A 57 -14.57 0.04 -7.64
N TYR A 58 -14.90 -1.14 -7.17
CA TYR A 58 -15.17 -1.37 -5.76
C TYR A 58 -14.44 -2.60 -5.25
N ARG A 59 -14.30 -2.67 -3.94
CA ARG A 59 -13.65 -3.76 -3.22
C ARG A 59 -14.56 -4.18 -2.06
N VAL A 60 -14.75 -5.49 -1.88
CA VAL A 60 -15.59 -6.05 -0.80
C VAL A 60 -14.85 -7.18 -0.08
N PRO A 61 -14.96 -7.29 1.26
CA PRO A 61 -14.60 -8.51 1.96
C PRO A 61 -15.51 -9.67 1.50
N LEU A 62 -14.92 -10.84 1.24
CA LEU A 62 -15.65 -12.03 0.77
C LEU A 62 -16.33 -12.81 1.89
N ALA A 63 -15.90 -12.65 3.14
CA ALA A 63 -16.71 -13.13 4.25
C ALA A 63 -17.86 -12.14 4.50
N PRO A 64 -19.08 -12.65 4.73
CA PRO A 64 -20.24 -11.81 5.00
C PRO A 64 -20.10 -11.12 6.36
N ALA A 65 -20.82 -10.01 6.53
CA ALA A 65 -20.87 -9.28 7.80
C ALA A 65 -21.32 -10.16 8.98
N ALA A 66 -22.25 -11.09 8.72
CA ALA A 66 -22.74 -12.07 9.70
C ALA A 66 -21.63 -12.99 10.25
N LEU A 67 -20.57 -13.25 9.47
CA LEU A 67 -19.41 -14.02 9.94
C LEU A 67 -18.71 -13.28 11.08
N PHE A 68 -18.56 -11.96 10.99
CA PHE A 68 -17.93 -11.19 12.06
C PHE A 68 -18.78 -11.23 13.33
N ASP A 69 -20.11 -11.18 13.21
CA ASP A 69 -21.01 -11.34 14.36
C ASP A 69 -20.90 -12.72 14.99
N ALA A 70 -20.76 -13.78 14.19
CA ALA A 70 -20.49 -15.12 14.71
C ALA A 70 -19.11 -15.20 15.40
N LEU A 71 -18.08 -14.58 14.81
CA LEU A 71 -16.73 -14.52 15.38
C LEU A 71 -16.70 -13.81 16.73
N ARG A 72 -17.51 -12.76 16.92
CA ARG A 72 -17.63 -12.03 18.20
C ARG A 72 -18.22 -12.88 19.32
N ARG A 73 -18.95 -13.95 18.98
CA ARG A 73 -19.50 -14.92 19.93
C ARG A 73 -18.60 -16.13 20.16
N ALA A 74 -17.63 -16.37 19.27
CA ALA A 74 -16.73 -17.51 19.33
C ALA A 74 -15.62 -17.27 20.37
N THR A 75 -15.62 -18.04 21.46
CA THR A 75 -14.67 -17.85 22.58
C THR A 75 -13.60 -18.94 22.64
N THR A 76 -13.89 -20.10 22.05
CA THR A 76 -12.99 -21.26 22.02
C THR A 76 -12.41 -21.51 20.64
N LEU A 77 -11.41 -22.40 20.55
CA LEU A 77 -10.89 -22.85 19.26
C LEU A 77 -11.99 -23.54 18.43
N ASP A 78 -12.79 -24.40 19.04
CA ASP A 78 -13.82 -25.17 18.34
C ASP A 78 -14.92 -24.25 17.79
N ASP A 79 -15.35 -23.25 18.56
CA ASP A 79 -16.27 -22.21 18.07
C ASP A 79 -15.67 -21.49 16.84
N THR A 80 -14.38 -21.14 16.93
CA THR A 80 -13.70 -20.40 15.86
C THR A 80 -13.54 -21.25 14.59
N LEU A 81 -13.26 -22.54 14.75
CA LEU A 81 -13.20 -23.50 13.63
C LEU A 81 -14.59 -23.72 13.01
N ALA A 82 -15.65 -23.73 13.82
CA ALA A 82 -17.02 -23.78 13.33
C ALA A 82 -17.36 -22.53 12.50
N VAL A 83 -16.96 -21.33 12.95
CA VAL A 83 -17.11 -20.09 12.17
C VAL A 83 -16.34 -20.16 10.85
N LEU A 84 -15.09 -20.67 10.86
CA LEU A 84 -14.30 -20.86 9.65
C LEU A 84 -14.97 -21.82 8.67
N GLY A 85 -15.48 -22.96 9.15
CA GLY A 85 -16.11 -23.99 8.33
C GLY A 85 -17.50 -23.62 7.80
N ALA A 86 -18.23 -22.76 8.52
CA ALA A 86 -19.53 -22.25 8.08
C ALA A 86 -19.43 -21.29 6.88
N TRP A 87 -18.26 -20.67 6.67
CA TRP A 87 -18.01 -19.85 5.49
C TRP A 87 -17.56 -20.74 4.32
N PRO A 88 -18.31 -20.83 3.20
CA PRO A 88 -18.00 -21.77 2.13
C PRO A 88 -16.60 -21.63 1.51
N LEU A 89 -16.02 -20.43 1.55
CA LEU A 89 -14.66 -20.17 1.06
C LEU A 89 -13.60 -20.23 2.17
N GLY A 90 -13.99 -20.38 3.44
CA GLY A 90 -13.11 -20.22 4.59
C GLY A 90 -11.87 -21.10 4.59
N PRO A 91 -12.01 -22.44 4.48
CA PRO A 91 -10.85 -23.33 4.43
C PRO A 91 -9.90 -23.04 3.25
N GLU A 92 -10.45 -22.73 2.07
CA GLU A 92 -9.65 -22.40 0.89
C GLU A 92 -8.94 -21.06 1.03
N ALA A 93 -9.64 -20.03 1.50
CA ALA A 93 -9.08 -18.71 1.75
C ALA A 93 -7.93 -18.78 2.77
N LEU A 94 -8.11 -19.58 3.83
CA LEU A 94 -7.06 -19.82 4.83
C LEU A 94 -5.87 -20.57 4.23
N LEU A 95 -6.11 -21.61 3.42
CA LEU A 95 -5.05 -22.37 2.76
C LEU A 95 -4.22 -21.50 1.80
N VAL A 96 -4.88 -20.65 1.02
CA VAL A 96 -4.21 -19.69 0.11
C VAL A 96 -3.36 -18.69 0.91
N ALA A 97 -3.88 -18.19 2.03
CA ALA A 97 -3.22 -17.15 2.81
C ALA A 97 -2.12 -17.67 3.75
N SER A 98 -2.35 -18.79 4.42
CA SER A 98 -1.41 -19.43 5.37
C SER A 98 -1.61 -20.95 5.39
N PRO A 99 -0.94 -21.67 4.48
CA PRO A 99 -0.94 -23.13 4.42
C PRO A 99 -0.58 -23.82 5.73
N THR A 100 0.36 -23.25 6.48
CA THR A 100 0.81 -23.77 7.77
C THR A 100 -0.32 -23.67 8.79
N LEU A 101 -0.98 -22.51 8.89
CA LEU A 101 -2.11 -22.34 9.80
C LEU A 101 -3.28 -23.25 9.43
N ALA A 102 -3.61 -23.37 8.14
CA ALA A 102 -4.64 -24.28 7.66
C ALA A 102 -4.38 -25.73 8.10
N ARG A 103 -3.14 -26.21 7.94
CA ARG A 103 -2.72 -27.55 8.35
C ARG A 103 -2.79 -27.75 9.87
N GLU A 104 -2.36 -26.76 10.65
CA GLU A 104 -2.43 -26.86 12.11
C GLU A 104 -3.88 -26.87 12.63
N CYS A 105 -4.82 -26.24 11.91
CA CYS A 105 -6.25 -26.28 12.24
C CYS A 105 -6.90 -27.65 11.98
N GLU A 106 -6.34 -28.48 11.10
CA GLU A 106 -6.82 -29.82 10.80
C GLU A 106 -6.34 -30.87 11.82
N ARG A 107 -5.37 -30.53 12.67
CA ARG A 107 -4.76 -31.46 13.62
C ARG A 107 -5.48 -31.43 14.98
N PRO A 108 -5.57 -32.58 15.69
CA PRO A 108 -6.07 -32.59 17.06
C PRO A 108 -5.22 -31.73 18.01
N VAL A 109 -5.82 -30.71 18.62
CA VAL A 109 -5.12 -29.78 19.51
C VAL A 109 -5.32 -30.17 20.98
N ARG A 110 -4.29 -30.76 21.59
CA ARG A 110 -4.36 -31.20 23.00
C ARG A 110 -3.86 -30.17 24.02
N ARG A 111 -3.04 -29.20 23.59
CA ARG A 111 -2.40 -28.23 24.49
C ARG A 111 -3.16 -26.90 24.48
N ALA A 112 -3.60 -26.43 25.64
CA ALA A 112 -4.32 -25.16 25.79
C ALA A 112 -3.52 -23.94 25.26
N LYS A 113 -2.19 -23.94 25.38
CA LYS A 113 -1.34 -22.89 24.80
C LYS A 113 -1.43 -22.85 23.27
N THR A 114 -1.44 -24.01 22.63
CA THR A 114 -1.58 -24.13 21.18
C THR A 114 -2.97 -23.71 20.74
N ALA A 115 -4.02 -24.15 21.45
CA ALA A 115 -5.39 -23.74 21.16
C ALA A 115 -5.55 -22.22 21.18
N ARG A 116 -5.09 -21.55 22.25
CA ARG A 116 -5.11 -20.07 22.33
C ARG A 116 -4.35 -19.39 21.20
N HIS A 117 -3.20 -19.95 20.79
CA HIS A 117 -2.45 -19.40 19.66
C HIS A 117 -3.23 -19.49 18.35
N LEU A 118 -3.83 -20.65 18.07
CA LEU A 118 -4.63 -20.89 16.87
C LEU A 118 -5.88 -20.03 16.86
N THR A 119 -6.65 -19.99 17.95
CA THR A 119 -7.81 -19.10 18.13
C THR A 119 -7.41 -17.66 17.80
N ARG A 120 -6.36 -17.14 18.43
CA ARG A 120 -5.90 -15.76 18.18
C ARG A 120 -5.54 -15.52 16.71
N SER A 121 -4.84 -16.45 16.07
CA SER A 121 -4.46 -16.32 14.66
C SER A 121 -5.68 -16.38 13.73
N LEU A 122 -6.63 -17.28 13.99
CA LEU A 122 -7.89 -17.37 13.26
C LEU A 122 -8.75 -16.13 13.42
N HIS A 123 -8.87 -15.56 14.63
CA HIS A 123 -9.58 -14.29 14.84
C HIS A 123 -8.99 -13.15 13.99
N ARG A 124 -7.65 -13.09 13.80
CA ARG A 124 -7.06 -12.09 12.89
C ARG A 124 -7.49 -12.30 11.44
N TYR A 125 -7.43 -13.54 10.95
CA TYR A 125 -7.80 -13.84 9.56
C TYR A 125 -9.30 -13.67 9.30
N LEU A 126 -10.16 -14.13 10.21
CA LEU A 126 -11.61 -14.02 10.08
C LEU A 126 -12.11 -12.58 10.28
N SER A 127 -11.51 -11.81 11.21
CA SER A 127 -11.74 -10.36 11.31
C SER A 127 -11.36 -9.67 10.00
N ARG A 128 -10.18 -9.96 9.44
CA ARG A 128 -9.77 -9.44 8.13
C ARG A 128 -10.78 -9.81 7.04
N ALA A 129 -11.14 -11.08 6.95
CA ALA A 129 -11.99 -11.63 5.89
C ALA A 129 -13.35 -10.95 5.78
N SER A 130 -13.85 -10.40 6.90
CA SER A 130 -15.18 -9.81 7.04
C SER A 130 -15.19 -8.28 7.14
N THR A 131 -14.06 -7.66 7.50
CA THR A 131 -13.99 -6.21 7.77
C THR A 131 -12.99 -5.44 6.92
N ARG A 132 -12.17 -6.13 6.10
CA ARG A 132 -11.15 -5.50 5.27
C ARG A 132 -11.31 -5.87 3.81
N SER A 133 -11.56 -4.87 2.98
CA SER A 133 -11.76 -4.95 1.52
C SER A 133 -10.45 -4.97 0.72
N VAL A 134 -9.27 -4.90 1.35
CA VAL A 134 -7.98 -4.90 0.64
C VAL A 134 -7.72 -6.29 0.02
N PRO A 135 -7.61 -6.40 -1.32
CA PRO A 135 -7.47 -7.68 -2.03
C PRO A 135 -6.29 -8.50 -1.53
N PHE A 136 -6.56 -9.73 -1.10
CA PHE A 136 -5.56 -10.69 -0.63
C PHE A 136 -6.15 -12.10 -0.69
N GLY A 137 -5.77 -12.89 -1.70
CA GLY A 137 -6.32 -14.23 -1.88
C GLY A 137 -7.84 -14.16 -2.04
N LEU A 138 -8.52 -15.04 -1.31
CA LEU A 138 -9.99 -15.13 -1.27
C LEU A 138 -10.61 -14.40 -0.07
N PHE A 139 -9.91 -13.44 0.55
CA PHE A 139 -10.48 -12.63 1.62
C PHE A 139 -11.25 -11.40 1.13
N ALA A 140 -10.95 -10.92 -0.07
CA ALA A 140 -11.63 -9.77 -0.65
C ALA A 140 -11.67 -9.90 -2.18
N ALA A 141 -12.72 -9.38 -2.77
CA ALA A 141 -12.92 -9.35 -4.22
C ALA A 141 -13.08 -7.92 -4.73
N VAL A 142 -12.89 -7.74 -6.04
CA VAL A 142 -13.10 -6.46 -6.73
C VAL A 142 -14.16 -6.54 -7.81
N GLY A 143 -14.88 -5.46 -8.04
CA GLY A 143 -15.85 -5.37 -9.12
C GLY A 143 -15.91 -3.97 -9.70
N ALA A 144 -16.79 -3.78 -10.68
CA ALA A 144 -17.04 -2.49 -11.33
C ALA A 144 -18.44 -1.98 -10.98
N GLY A 145 -18.59 -0.67 -10.87
CA GLY A 145 -19.88 -0.05 -10.58
C GLY A 145 -20.09 1.24 -11.35
N VAL A 146 -21.29 1.80 -11.18
CA VAL A 146 -21.70 3.06 -11.78
C VAL A 146 -22.56 3.86 -10.81
N CYS A 147 -22.34 5.17 -10.75
CA CYS A 147 -23.24 6.09 -10.09
C CYS A 147 -24.34 6.51 -11.08
N SER A 148 -25.57 6.07 -10.87
CA SER A 148 -26.69 6.30 -11.79
C SER A 148 -28.03 6.30 -11.04
N GLU A 149 -29.02 7.06 -11.53
CA GLU A 149 -30.39 7.02 -11.03
C GLU A 149 -31.20 5.83 -11.60
N THR A 150 -30.79 5.32 -12.77
CA THR A 150 -31.61 4.39 -13.57
C THR A 150 -31.04 2.98 -13.68
N ALA A 151 -29.77 2.77 -13.31
CA ALA A 151 -29.14 1.46 -13.41
C ALA A 151 -29.54 0.59 -12.19
N PRO A 152 -30.28 -0.52 -12.37
CA PRO A 152 -30.51 -1.45 -11.28
C PRO A 152 -29.20 -2.15 -10.90
N PRO A 153 -29.01 -2.53 -9.62
CA PRO A 153 -27.88 -3.36 -9.25
C PRO A 153 -28.01 -4.74 -9.92
N GLU A 154 -26.93 -5.19 -10.55
CA GLU A 154 -26.86 -6.54 -11.11
C GLU A 154 -26.39 -7.53 -10.04
N ALA A 155 -26.98 -8.73 -10.01
CA ALA A 155 -26.57 -9.77 -9.07
C ALA A 155 -25.12 -10.21 -9.36
N PRO A 156 -24.20 -10.09 -8.41
CA PRO A 156 -22.80 -10.38 -8.66
C PRO A 156 -22.52 -11.89 -8.68
N SER A 157 -21.63 -12.34 -9.55
CA SER A 157 -21.08 -13.70 -9.50
C SER A 157 -19.57 -13.68 -9.24
N LEU A 158 -19.09 -14.60 -8.41
CA LEU A 158 -17.69 -14.69 -8.03
C LEU A 158 -16.86 -15.39 -9.11
N HIS A 159 -15.82 -14.70 -9.56
CA HIS A 159 -14.77 -15.22 -10.43
C HIS A 159 -13.46 -15.27 -9.67
N VAL A 160 -12.82 -16.42 -9.65
CA VAL A 160 -11.52 -16.62 -9.02
C VAL A 160 -10.49 -16.88 -10.10
N GLU A 161 -9.41 -16.11 -10.07
CA GLU A 161 -8.30 -16.25 -11.02
C GLU A 161 -7.01 -16.60 -10.29
N ALA A 162 -6.30 -17.60 -10.81
CA ALA A 162 -4.94 -17.92 -10.38
C ALA A 162 -3.91 -17.35 -11.37
N SER A 163 -2.93 -16.63 -10.84
CA SER A 163 -1.80 -16.08 -11.57
C SER A 163 -0.51 -16.77 -11.15
N ALA A 164 0.33 -17.07 -12.14
CA ALA A 164 1.68 -17.57 -11.93
C ALA A 164 2.54 -16.49 -11.25
N LEU A 165 3.41 -16.87 -10.32
CA LEU A 165 4.37 -16.00 -9.65
C LEU A 165 5.81 -16.29 -10.06
N THR A 166 6.73 -15.35 -9.79
CA THR A 166 8.14 -15.46 -10.20
C THR A 166 8.99 -16.18 -9.17
N GLY A 167 8.46 -16.53 -8.01
CA GLY A 167 9.22 -17.15 -6.94
C GLY A 167 9.95 -18.44 -7.35
N PRO A 168 9.33 -19.41 -8.05
CA PRO A 168 10.01 -20.59 -8.57
C PRO A 168 11.17 -20.26 -9.52
N VAL A 169 10.95 -19.33 -10.46
CA VAL A 169 12.00 -18.88 -11.40
C VAL A 169 13.15 -18.22 -10.64
N HIS A 170 12.82 -17.34 -9.69
CA HIS A 170 13.79 -16.67 -8.83
C HIS A 170 14.60 -17.67 -7.98
N ALA A 171 13.96 -18.71 -7.45
CA ALA A 171 14.63 -19.76 -6.68
C ALA A 171 15.55 -20.63 -7.56
N ALA A 172 15.15 -20.91 -8.80
CA ALA A 172 15.94 -21.67 -9.77
C ALA A 172 17.06 -20.84 -10.43
N ARG A 173 16.98 -19.50 -10.38
CA ARG A 173 17.88 -18.58 -11.06
C ARG A 173 19.37 -18.89 -10.83
N PRO A 174 19.89 -19.05 -9.59
CA PRO A 174 21.33 -19.30 -9.39
C PRO A 174 21.83 -20.56 -10.10
N ALA A 175 21.04 -21.64 -10.07
CA ALA A 175 21.40 -22.89 -10.74
C ALA A 175 21.36 -22.75 -12.27
N LEU A 176 20.32 -22.09 -12.80
CA LEU A 176 20.18 -21.85 -14.24
C LEU A 176 21.27 -20.90 -14.78
N GLU A 177 21.59 -19.83 -14.05
CA GLU A 177 22.70 -18.93 -14.39
C GLU A 177 24.05 -19.66 -14.32
N GLY A 178 24.28 -20.50 -13.31
CA GLY A 178 25.50 -21.30 -13.18
C GLY A 178 25.73 -22.31 -14.33
N ALA A 179 24.64 -22.84 -14.89
CA ALA A 179 24.66 -23.72 -16.07
C ALA A 179 24.91 -22.97 -17.38
N LEU A 180 24.79 -21.63 -17.38
CA LEU A 180 25.05 -20.73 -18.50
C LEU A 180 24.38 -21.14 -19.83
N PRO A 181 23.10 -21.55 -19.89
CA PRO A 181 22.49 -22.08 -21.12
C PRO A 181 22.65 -21.13 -22.31
N ALA A 182 22.99 -21.67 -23.49
CA ALA A 182 23.36 -20.87 -24.67
C ALA A 182 22.26 -19.90 -25.15
N GLY A 183 21.00 -20.22 -24.83
CA GLY A 183 19.83 -19.39 -25.15
C GLY A 183 19.54 -18.26 -24.15
N LEU A 184 20.17 -18.26 -22.97
CA LEU A 184 19.91 -17.29 -21.91
C LEU A 184 20.19 -15.88 -22.41
N GLN A 185 19.18 -15.02 -22.38
CA GLN A 185 19.38 -13.60 -22.65
C GLN A 185 20.05 -12.92 -21.45
N VAL A 186 21.10 -12.15 -21.73
CA VAL A 186 21.78 -11.30 -20.75
C VAL A 186 21.94 -9.90 -21.31
N MET A 187 21.98 -8.91 -20.44
CA MET A 187 22.29 -7.52 -20.80
C MET A 187 23.17 -6.88 -19.74
N LEU A 188 23.84 -5.80 -20.09
CA LEU A 188 24.51 -4.92 -19.14
C LEU A 188 23.45 -4.33 -18.20
N ASN A 189 23.74 -4.32 -16.89
CA ASN A 189 22.89 -3.68 -15.91
C ASN A 189 22.58 -2.24 -16.35
N PRO A 190 21.30 -1.82 -16.45
CA PRO A 190 20.94 -0.48 -16.92
C PRO A 190 21.59 0.67 -16.12
N THR A 191 21.96 0.41 -14.86
CA THR A 191 22.64 1.39 -14.00
C THR A 191 24.15 1.45 -14.22
N ALA A 192 24.72 0.58 -15.06
CA ALA A 192 26.15 0.55 -15.32
C ALA A 192 26.58 1.74 -16.20
N ALA A 193 27.59 2.48 -15.76
CA ALA A 193 28.30 3.46 -16.58
C ALA A 193 29.67 2.91 -16.95
N LEU A 194 29.86 2.69 -18.24
CA LEU A 194 31.15 2.35 -18.82
C LEU A 194 31.98 3.64 -18.98
N ARG A 195 33.23 3.61 -18.52
CA ARG A 195 34.19 4.71 -18.61
C ARG A 195 35.56 4.19 -19.07
N PRO A 196 36.48 5.06 -19.51
CA PRO A 196 37.83 4.64 -19.87
C PRO A 196 38.57 3.95 -18.72
N GLU A 197 38.36 4.38 -17.48
CA GLU A 197 39.00 3.84 -16.28
C GLU A 197 38.36 2.55 -15.72
N GLY A 198 37.16 2.18 -16.21
CA GLY A 198 36.42 1.04 -15.68
C GLY A 198 34.90 1.15 -15.82
N VAL A 199 34.18 0.39 -15.01
CA VAL A 199 32.71 0.45 -14.91
C VAL A 199 32.27 0.69 -13.48
N ARG A 200 31.19 1.46 -13.33
CA ARG A 200 30.47 1.63 -12.07
C ARG A 200 29.01 1.24 -12.24
N TRP A 201 28.45 0.49 -11.30
CA TRP A 201 27.05 0.05 -11.38
C TRP A 201 26.45 -0.20 -10.01
N GLN A 202 25.12 -0.20 -9.96
CA GLN A 202 24.35 -0.49 -8.76
C GLN A 202 23.78 -1.92 -8.84
N PRO A 203 24.14 -2.81 -7.90
CA PRO A 203 23.56 -4.16 -7.85
C PRO A 203 22.04 -4.15 -7.69
N VAL A 204 21.36 -5.12 -8.30
CA VAL A 204 19.91 -5.30 -8.19
C VAL A 204 19.54 -5.75 -6.77
N THR A 205 20.41 -6.54 -6.16
CA THR A 205 20.31 -7.01 -4.77
C THR A 205 20.34 -5.90 -3.71
N GLY A 206 20.61 -4.66 -4.10
CA GLY A 206 20.85 -3.53 -3.19
C GLY A 206 22.30 -3.51 -2.69
N GLY A 207 22.67 -2.45 -1.95
CA GLY A 207 24.03 -2.24 -1.43
C GLY A 207 24.74 -1.02 -2.03
N PRO A 208 26.03 -0.81 -1.74
CA PRO A 208 26.78 0.32 -2.30
C PRO A 208 27.04 0.15 -3.80
N GLU A 209 27.27 1.28 -4.50
CA GLU A 209 27.75 1.28 -5.89
C GLU A 209 29.05 0.46 -5.97
N ARG A 210 29.14 -0.41 -6.97
CA ARG A 210 30.32 -1.22 -7.26
C ARG A 210 31.13 -0.58 -8.38
N GLN A 211 32.44 -0.81 -8.35
CA GLN A 211 33.34 -0.41 -9.43
C GLN A 211 34.35 -1.50 -9.74
N ALA A 212 34.73 -1.60 -11.01
CA ALA A 212 35.75 -2.53 -11.47
C ALA A 212 36.51 -1.97 -12.68
N PRO A 213 37.82 -2.23 -12.81
CA PRO A 213 38.56 -1.88 -14.02
C PRO A 213 38.05 -2.71 -15.21
N LEU A 214 38.12 -2.14 -16.42
CA LEU A 214 37.74 -2.80 -17.66
C LEU A 214 38.86 -2.69 -18.69
N GLY A 215 39.30 -3.83 -19.23
CA GLY A 215 40.13 -3.85 -20.43
C GLY A 215 39.34 -3.45 -21.68
N GLY A 216 40.01 -2.88 -22.69
CA GLY A 216 39.34 -2.34 -23.89
C GLY A 216 38.49 -3.35 -24.68
N ALA A 217 38.91 -4.61 -24.74
CA ALA A 217 38.15 -5.67 -25.38
C ALA A 217 36.83 -5.97 -24.64
N LEU A 218 36.87 -6.07 -23.30
CA LEU A 218 35.69 -6.30 -22.47
C LEU A 218 34.77 -5.08 -22.47
N TRP A 219 35.33 -3.87 -22.47
CA TRP A 219 34.56 -2.63 -22.62
C TRP A 219 33.73 -2.63 -23.91
N THR A 220 34.35 -2.95 -25.04
CA THR A 220 33.68 -2.97 -26.35
C THR A 220 32.59 -4.04 -26.39
N LEU A 221 32.83 -5.19 -25.76
CA LEU A 221 31.86 -6.26 -25.66
C LEU A 221 30.66 -5.85 -24.80
N LEU A 222 30.90 -5.32 -23.60
CA LEU A 222 29.84 -4.89 -22.68
C LEU A 222 29.01 -3.73 -23.23
N ALA A 223 29.62 -2.82 -24.01
CA ALA A 223 28.90 -1.76 -24.70
C ALA A 223 27.81 -2.31 -25.66
N ARG A 224 28.03 -3.48 -26.27
CA ARG A 224 27.02 -4.15 -27.11
C ARG A 224 25.91 -4.82 -26.29
N CYS A 225 26.17 -5.11 -25.03
CA CYS A 225 25.22 -5.71 -24.11
C CYS A 225 24.20 -4.71 -23.53
N GLN A 226 24.20 -3.44 -23.95
CA GLN A 226 23.13 -2.50 -23.56
C GLN A 226 21.73 -2.99 -23.97
N ALA A 227 21.65 -3.81 -25.02
CA ALA A 227 20.48 -4.60 -25.35
C ALA A 227 20.67 -6.07 -24.94
N PRO A 228 19.59 -6.81 -24.61
CA PRO A 228 19.64 -8.25 -24.39
C PRO A 228 20.29 -8.99 -25.55
N GLN A 229 21.27 -9.82 -25.22
CA GLN A 229 21.99 -10.71 -26.13
C GLN A 229 21.93 -12.15 -25.60
N PRO A 230 21.80 -13.16 -26.47
CA PRO A 230 21.92 -14.54 -26.03
C PRO A 230 23.37 -14.85 -25.62
N LEU A 231 23.57 -15.59 -24.53
CA LEU A 231 24.89 -15.97 -24.03
C LEU A 231 25.80 -16.60 -25.08
N ARG A 232 25.24 -17.33 -26.07
CA ARG A 232 26.01 -17.89 -27.19
C ARG A 232 26.85 -16.87 -27.97
N THR A 233 26.47 -15.60 -27.96
CA THR A 233 27.21 -14.52 -28.62
C THR A 233 28.41 -14.02 -27.81
N LEU A 234 28.40 -14.24 -26.48
CA LEU A 234 29.46 -13.81 -25.56
C LEU A 234 30.48 -14.92 -25.27
N ARG A 235 30.04 -16.19 -25.31
CA ARG A 235 30.86 -17.38 -25.04
C ARG A 235 32.18 -17.46 -25.85
N PRO A 236 32.26 -17.02 -27.13
CA PRO A 236 33.53 -17.02 -27.86
C PRO A 236 34.57 -16.04 -27.30
N HIS A 237 34.14 -15.05 -26.50
CA HIS A 237 34.96 -13.95 -26.03
C HIS A 237 35.23 -13.98 -24.52
N LEU A 238 34.43 -14.72 -23.74
CA LEU A 238 34.50 -14.76 -22.29
C LEU A 238 34.51 -16.21 -21.77
N SER A 239 35.35 -16.48 -20.77
CA SER A 239 35.33 -17.77 -20.07
C SER A 239 34.03 -17.96 -19.28
N GLY A 240 33.67 -19.22 -19.02
CA GLY A 240 32.50 -19.54 -18.20
C GLY A 240 32.58 -18.95 -16.78
N ASP A 241 33.76 -18.97 -16.18
CA ASP A 241 33.97 -18.42 -14.83
C ASP A 241 33.80 -16.90 -14.80
N LEU A 242 34.29 -16.19 -15.83
CA LEU A 242 34.07 -14.76 -15.95
C LEU A 242 32.60 -14.43 -16.15
N LEU A 243 31.88 -15.19 -16.98
CA LEU A 243 30.43 -15.01 -17.16
C LEU A 243 29.65 -15.18 -15.85
N ARG A 244 29.99 -16.19 -15.05
CA ARG A 244 29.37 -16.39 -13.72
C ARG A 244 29.68 -15.23 -12.79
N ALA A 245 30.94 -14.79 -12.73
CA ALA A 245 31.32 -13.65 -11.91
C ALA A 245 30.59 -12.35 -12.32
N LEU A 246 30.38 -12.11 -13.62
CA LEU A 246 29.64 -10.95 -14.11
C LEU A 246 28.15 -11.00 -13.74
N LEU A 247 27.53 -12.18 -13.75
CA LEU A 247 26.13 -12.40 -13.34
C LEU A 247 25.97 -12.30 -11.82
N GLU A 248 26.85 -12.94 -11.05
CA GLU A 248 26.87 -12.89 -9.58
C GLU A 248 27.10 -11.47 -9.05
N ALA A 249 27.85 -10.66 -9.80
CA ALA A 249 28.11 -9.27 -9.46
C ALA A 249 26.98 -8.30 -9.87
N ASP A 250 25.89 -8.79 -10.47
CA ASP A 250 24.81 -7.99 -11.08
C ASP A 250 25.34 -6.97 -12.11
N LEU A 251 26.50 -7.21 -12.75
CA LEU A 251 27.00 -6.36 -13.83
C LEU A 251 26.35 -6.75 -15.16
N LEU A 252 26.20 -8.06 -15.40
CA LEU A 252 25.25 -8.59 -16.37
C LEU A 252 23.99 -9.06 -15.65
N LEU A 253 22.83 -8.70 -16.20
CA LEU A 253 21.52 -9.17 -15.74
C LEU A 253 20.97 -10.17 -16.73
N SER A 254 20.44 -11.29 -16.25
CA SER A 254 19.76 -12.27 -17.08
C SER A 254 18.25 -12.03 -17.17
N GLU A 255 17.60 -12.62 -18.17
CA GLU A 255 16.13 -12.62 -18.26
C GLU A 255 15.43 -13.44 -17.16
N LEU A 256 16.18 -14.12 -16.28
CA LEU A 256 15.64 -14.89 -15.14
C LEU A 256 15.35 -14.02 -13.92
N HIS A 257 15.73 -12.74 -13.94
CA HIS A 257 15.29 -11.81 -12.92
C HIS A 257 13.76 -11.68 -12.90
N PRO A 258 13.13 -11.51 -11.71
CA PRO A 258 11.69 -11.32 -11.62
C PRO A 258 11.23 -10.14 -12.47
N TYR A 259 10.24 -10.36 -13.32
CA TYR A 259 9.70 -9.34 -14.22
C TYR A 259 8.28 -8.94 -13.82
N LEU A 260 7.88 -7.73 -14.24
CA LEU A 260 6.56 -7.16 -13.99
C LEU A 260 5.55 -7.44 -15.13
N SER A 261 6.04 -7.68 -16.35
CA SER A 261 5.24 -7.72 -17.59
C SER A 261 5.78 -8.75 -18.60
N ALA A 262 5.67 -10.07 -18.32
CA ALA A 262 6.05 -11.06 -19.35
C ALA A 262 5.14 -10.99 -20.57
N ASP A 263 5.73 -11.05 -21.76
CA ASP A 263 5.06 -11.45 -22.97
C ASP A 263 5.07 -13.00 -23.13
N PRO A 264 4.18 -13.57 -23.97
CA PRO A 264 4.15 -15.03 -24.17
C PRO A 264 5.45 -15.61 -24.75
N ALA A 265 6.22 -14.79 -25.48
CA ALA A 265 7.49 -15.19 -26.04
C ALA A 265 8.55 -15.40 -24.95
N HIS A 266 8.57 -14.53 -23.94
CA HIS A 266 9.45 -14.63 -22.79
C HIS A 266 9.08 -15.83 -21.92
N GLU A 267 7.79 -16.08 -21.64
CA GLU A 267 7.37 -17.32 -20.94
C GLU A 267 7.85 -18.57 -21.67
N THR A 268 7.76 -18.58 -23.00
CA THR A 268 8.23 -19.69 -23.84
C THR A 268 9.75 -19.87 -23.76
N ARG A 269 10.52 -18.77 -23.73
CA ARG A 269 11.97 -18.82 -23.52
C ARG A 269 12.32 -19.39 -22.14
N LEU A 270 11.67 -18.92 -21.08
CA LEU A 270 11.90 -19.44 -19.72
C LEU A 270 11.68 -20.95 -19.63
N ARG A 271 10.61 -21.46 -20.26
CA ARG A 271 10.36 -22.91 -20.35
C ARG A 271 11.48 -23.64 -21.10
N ALA A 272 11.94 -23.09 -22.23
CA ALA A 272 13.04 -23.68 -23.00
C ALA A 272 14.38 -23.69 -22.23
N LEU A 273 14.55 -22.82 -21.24
CA LEU A 273 15.70 -22.80 -20.34
C LEU A 273 15.57 -23.80 -19.17
N GLY A 274 14.44 -24.50 -19.04
CA GLY A 274 14.18 -25.41 -17.91
C GLY A 274 13.72 -24.70 -16.64
N ALA A 275 13.25 -23.45 -16.73
CA ALA A 275 12.66 -22.76 -15.58
C ALA A 275 11.34 -23.45 -15.16
N PRO A 276 11.02 -23.49 -13.85
CA PRO A 276 9.78 -24.11 -13.38
C PRO A 276 8.55 -23.51 -14.05
N ASP A 277 7.66 -24.36 -14.58
CA ASP A 277 6.41 -23.93 -15.22
C ASP A 277 5.23 -23.99 -14.24
N PRO A 278 4.66 -22.85 -13.82
CA PRO A 278 3.47 -22.82 -12.98
C PRO A 278 2.16 -23.06 -13.76
N ALA A 279 2.19 -23.16 -15.09
CA ALA A 279 0.99 -23.33 -15.91
C ALA A 279 0.15 -24.59 -15.61
N PRO A 280 0.72 -25.77 -15.27
CA PRO A 280 -0.06 -26.96 -14.95
C PRO A 280 -0.94 -26.75 -13.70
N VAL A 281 -0.36 -26.30 -12.59
CA VAL A 281 -1.11 -26.06 -11.33
C VAL A 281 -2.14 -24.95 -11.53
N ARG A 282 -1.78 -23.88 -12.24
CA ARG A 282 -2.71 -22.79 -12.59
C ARG A 282 -3.91 -23.31 -13.40
N ARG A 283 -3.67 -24.15 -14.41
CA ARG A 283 -4.73 -24.74 -15.25
C ARG A 283 -5.63 -25.66 -14.44
N ALA A 284 -5.04 -26.53 -13.61
CA ALA A 284 -5.77 -27.44 -12.75
C ALA A 284 -6.66 -26.68 -11.76
N TYR A 285 -6.13 -25.62 -11.14
CA TYR A 285 -6.88 -24.76 -10.22
C TYR A 285 -8.05 -24.06 -10.91
N ARG A 286 -7.85 -23.51 -12.13
CA ARG A 286 -8.92 -22.89 -12.92
C ARG A 286 -9.99 -23.86 -13.37
N SER A 287 -9.63 -25.10 -13.70
CA SER A 287 -10.60 -26.12 -14.13
C SER A 287 -11.41 -26.72 -12.98
N ALA A 288 -10.98 -26.53 -11.73
CA ALA A 288 -11.63 -27.10 -10.57
C ALA A 288 -12.94 -26.36 -10.23
N GLN A 289 -14.05 -27.10 -10.30
CA GLN A 289 -15.41 -26.57 -10.18
C GLN A 289 -15.87 -26.31 -8.73
N SER A 290 -15.11 -26.76 -7.72
CA SER A 290 -15.46 -26.62 -6.31
C SER A 290 -14.26 -26.17 -5.47
N SER A 291 -14.53 -25.61 -4.29
CA SER A 291 -13.49 -25.23 -3.33
C SER A 291 -12.67 -26.44 -2.89
N ALA A 292 -13.31 -27.59 -2.63
CA ALA A 292 -12.63 -28.83 -2.28
C ALA A 292 -11.65 -29.31 -3.38
N ALA A 293 -12.05 -29.26 -4.65
CA ALA A 293 -11.18 -29.61 -5.77
C ALA A 293 -10.00 -28.64 -5.92
N ARG A 294 -10.24 -27.33 -5.75
CA ARG A 294 -9.19 -26.30 -5.76
C ARG A 294 -8.19 -26.51 -4.62
N MET A 295 -8.67 -26.83 -3.42
CA MET A 295 -7.83 -27.17 -2.27
C MET A 295 -7.00 -28.42 -2.52
N ALA A 296 -7.53 -29.44 -3.20
CA ALA A 296 -6.77 -30.64 -3.56
C ALA A 296 -5.59 -30.28 -4.48
N VAL A 297 -5.82 -29.47 -5.51
CA VAL A 297 -4.77 -28.96 -6.42
C VAL A 297 -3.71 -28.18 -5.64
N LEU A 298 -4.13 -27.29 -4.73
CA LEU A 298 -3.20 -26.50 -3.90
C LEU A 298 -2.36 -27.41 -2.99
N ARG A 299 -2.97 -28.41 -2.35
CA ARG A 299 -2.26 -29.36 -1.47
C ARG A 299 -1.27 -30.23 -2.23
N GLU A 300 -1.64 -30.68 -3.43
CA GLU A 300 -0.73 -31.44 -4.31
C GLU A 300 0.47 -30.59 -4.71
N ALA A 301 0.25 -29.35 -5.15
CA ALA A 301 1.31 -28.42 -5.53
C ALA A 301 2.24 -28.04 -4.36
N LEU A 302 1.71 -28.04 -3.14
CA LEU A 302 2.47 -27.77 -1.92
C LEU A 302 3.33 -28.94 -1.43
N GLY A 303 2.95 -30.17 -1.77
CA GLY A 303 3.52 -31.38 -1.19
C GLY A 303 3.43 -31.46 0.34
N ALA A 304 4.12 -32.42 0.93
CA ALA A 304 4.08 -32.69 2.38
C ALA A 304 4.74 -31.59 3.23
N ARG A 305 5.64 -30.78 2.65
CA ARG A 305 6.41 -29.74 3.36
C ARG A 305 5.76 -28.36 3.32
N GLY A 306 4.75 -28.15 2.46
CA GLY A 306 4.18 -26.85 2.10
C GLY A 306 4.30 -25.80 3.20
N GLN A 307 5.31 -24.93 3.07
CA GLN A 307 5.53 -23.81 3.98
C GLN A 307 4.77 -22.58 3.47
N ASP A 308 4.43 -21.65 4.35
CA ASP A 308 3.69 -20.42 3.97
C ASP A 308 4.34 -19.68 2.79
N GLY A 309 5.67 -19.69 2.72
CA GLY A 309 6.42 -19.08 1.63
C GLY A 309 6.35 -19.81 0.30
N GLU A 310 5.99 -21.09 0.22
CA GLU A 310 6.01 -21.86 -1.04
C GLU A 310 4.79 -21.58 -1.93
N VAL A 311 3.55 -21.54 -1.37
CA VAL A 311 2.36 -21.12 -2.14
C VAL A 311 2.51 -19.70 -2.61
N GLN A 312 2.82 -18.79 -1.68
CA GLN A 312 2.89 -17.35 -1.93
C GLN A 312 4.01 -16.98 -2.89
N ARG A 313 4.96 -17.89 -3.17
CA ARG A 313 6.00 -17.72 -4.18
C ARG A 313 5.59 -18.27 -5.54
N ALA A 314 4.70 -19.26 -5.61
CA ALA A 314 4.36 -19.99 -6.85
C ALA A 314 3.08 -19.50 -7.52
N LEU A 315 2.04 -19.19 -6.75
CA LEU A 315 0.73 -18.77 -7.25
C LEU A 315 0.15 -17.62 -6.43
N SER A 316 -0.51 -16.71 -7.12
CA SER A 316 -1.39 -15.71 -6.51
C SER A 316 -2.82 -16.01 -6.94
N VAL A 317 -3.74 -15.89 -5.99
CA VAL A 317 -5.18 -16.02 -6.25
C VAL A 317 -5.80 -14.66 -6.04
N ASP A 318 -6.58 -14.22 -7.03
CA ASP A 318 -7.37 -13.01 -6.98
C ASP A 318 -8.85 -13.35 -7.21
N ALA A 319 -9.72 -12.54 -6.61
CA ALA A 319 -11.15 -12.68 -6.75
C ALA A 319 -11.74 -11.41 -7.36
N ALA A 320 -12.66 -11.58 -8.30
CA ALA A 320 -13.48 -10.52 -8.84
C ALA A 320 -14.97 -10.89 -8.81
N LEU A 321 -15.81 -9.87 -8.77
CA LEU A 321 -17.24 -9.99 -8.90
C LEU A 321 -17.65 -9.46 -10.27
N SER A 322 -18.43 -10.27 -11.00
CA SER A 322 -19.20 -9.79 -12.14
C SER A 322 -20.39 -8.96 -11.67
N GLY A 323 -21.13 -8.38 -12.61
CA GLY A 323 -22.26 -7.51 -12.31
C GLY A 323 -21.80 -6.09 -11.95
N ARG A 324 -22.55 -5.10 -12.42
CA ARG A 324 -22.32 -3.71 -12.05
C ARG A 324 -23.04 -3.34 -10.75
N ALA A 325 -22.28 -2.87 -9.77
CA ALA A 325 -22.84 -2.23 -8.58
C ALA A 325 -23.40 -0.85 -8.93
N ALA A 326 -24.55 -0.49 -8.37
CA ALA A 326 -25.16 0.83 -8.55
C ALA A 326 -25.05 1.66 -7.26
N LEU A 327 -24.66 2.92 -7.40
CA LEU A 327 -24.72 3.91 -6.32
C LEU A 327 -25.55 5.14 -6.75
N PRO A 328 -26.24 5.82 -5.83
CA PRO A 328 -26.91 7.08 -6.14
C PRO A 328 -25.92 8.15 -6.61
N PRO A 329 -26.22 8.97 -7.63
CA PRO A 329 -25.32 10.03 -8.11
C PRO A 329 -24.94 11.06 -7.03
N GLN A 330 -25.77 11.23 -6.01
CA GLN A 330 -25.52 12.09 -4.86
C GLN A 330 -24.23 11.70 -4.12
N VAL A 331 -23.80 10.43 -4.18
CA VAL A 331 -22.51 9.98 -3.63
C VAL A 331 -21.35 10.78 -4.21
N LEU A 332 -21.33 11.05 -5.52
CA LEU A 332 -20.24 11.81 -6.15
C LEU A 332 -20.16 13.25 -5.63
N ASN A 333 -21.30 13.89 -5.41
CA ASN A 333 -21.37 15.26 -4.88
C ASN A 333 -20.87 15.33 -3.43
N GLU A 334 -21.27 14.37 -2.60
CA GLU A 334 -20.80 14.27 -1.21
C GLU A 334 -19.30 13.96 -1.13
N LEU A 335 -18.80 13.05 -1.98
CA LEU A 335 -17.37 12.76 -2.10
C LEU A 335 -16.57 14.00 -2.52
N ARG A 336 -17.07 14.79 -3.48
CA ARG A 336 -16.45 16.06 -3.88
C ARG A 336 -16.35 17.03 -2.68
N GLY A 337 -17.44 17.19 -1.92
CA GLY A 337 -17.46 18.04 -0.73
C GLY A 337 -16.50 17.57 0.37
N GLY A 338 -16.46 16.27 0.64
CA GLY A 338 -15.53 15.67 1.59
C GLY A 338 -14.07 15.80 1.15
N LEU A 339 -13.80 15.62 -0.14
CA LEU A 339 -12.47 15.79 -0.73
C LEU A 339 -11.97 17.22 -0.58
N LEU A 340 -12.79 18.22 -0.91
CA LEU A 340 -12.44 19.64 -0.71
C LEU A 340 -12.13 19.95 0.76
N ALA A 341 -12.85 19.35 1.70
CA ALA A 341 -12.60 19.52 3.13
C ALA A 341 -11.27 18.90 3.61
N LEU A 342 -10.65 17.97 2.86
CA LEU A 342 -9.31 17.46 3.20
C LEU A 342 -8.21 18.51 3.04
N ARG A 343 -8.47 19.60 2.30
CA ARG A 343 -7.51 20.69 2.05
C ARG A 343 -7.17 21.50 3.29
N VAL A 344 -8.04 21.51 4.30
CA VAL A 344 -7.84 22.25 5.55
C VAL A 344 -7.32 21.38 6.68
N SER A 345 -6.58 20.31 6.36
CA SER A 345 -5.98 19.44 7.38
C SER A 345 -4.96 20.22 8.23
N PRO A 346 -4.78 19.88 9.53
CA PRO A 346 -3.83 20.55 10.40
C PRO A 346 -2.39 20.62 9.88
N GLU A 347 -1.94 19.57 9.21
CA GLU A 347 -0.61 19.50 8.61
C GLU A 347 -0.72 19.44 7.09
N ALA A 348 0.10 20.25 6.43
CA ALA A 348 0.27 20.18 4.99
C ALA A 348 0.78 18.80 4.56
N ALA A 349 0.54 18.47 3.29
CA ALA A 349 1.17 17.28 2.74
C ALA A 349 2.71 17.47 2.77
N PRO A 350 3.49 16.52 3.32
CA PRO A 350 4.94 16.65 3.36
C PRO A 350 5.42 16.71 1.92
N GLU A 351 6.37 17.60 1.64
CA GLU A 351 7.15 17.54 0.42
C GLU A 351 8.27 16.53 0.69
N PRO A 352 8.16 15.27 0.22
CA PRO A 352 9.10 14.23 0.60
C PRO A 352 10.52 14.48 0.05
N VAL A 353 10.64 15.46 -0.84
CA VAL A 353 11.79 15.71 -1.68
C VAL A 353 11.93 17.22 -1.87
N PRO A 354 13.13 17.80 -1.71
CA PRO A 354 13.36 19.24 -1.80
C PRO A 354 13.40 19.71 -3.27
N TRP A 355 12.29 19.58 -4.01
CA TRP A 355 12.25 19.85 -5.46
C TRP A 355 12.61 21.28 -5.83
N ARG A 356 12.28 22.25 -4.99
CA ARG A 356 12.69 23.65 -5.18
C ARG A 356 14.21 23.81 -5.15
N ALA A 357 14.87 23.18 -4.18
CA ALA A 357 16.33 23.18 -4.09
C ALA A 357 16.95 22.45 -5.28
N PHE A 358 16.36 21.30 -5.67
CA PHE A 358 16.79 20.56 -6.85
C PHE A 358 16.72 21.38 -8.14
N VAL A 359 15.58 22.01 -8.43
CA VAL A 359 15.39 22.86 -9.63
C VAL A 359 16.38 24.04 -9.62
N THR A 360 16.64 24.63 -8.45
CA THR A 360 17.60 25.73 -8.30
C THR A 360 19.02 25.26 -8.62
N ALA A 361 19.44 24.14 -8.05
CA ALA A 361 20.76 23.56 -8.29
C ALA A 361 20.92 23.11 -9.75
N LEU A 362 19.87 22.51 -10.35
CA LEU A 362 19.86 22.05 -11.73
C LEU A 362 20.04 23.23 -12.70
N ARG A 363 19.35 24.35 -12.47
CA ARG A 363 19.53 25.59 -13.24
C ARG A 363 20.93 26.19 -13.07
N ALA A 364 21.48 26.16 -11.86
CA ALA A 364 22.82 26.67 -11.61
C ALA A 364 23.89 25.88 -12.39
N GLN A 365 23.70 24.56 -12.56
CA GLN A 365 24.63 23.70 -13.26
C GLN A 365 24.41 23.64 -14.77
N ALA A 366 23.14 23.60 -15.23
CA ALA A 366 22.80 23.36 -16.63
C ALA A 366 22.24 24.58 -17.39
N GLY A 367 21.94 25.68 -16.69
CA GLY A 367 21.21 26.82 -17.27
C GLY A 367 19.84 26.39 -17.81
N ASP A 368 19.57 26.71 -19.08
CA ASP A 368 18.40 26.25 -19.84
C ASP A 368 18.61 24.89 -20.52
N GLY A 369 19.79 24.29 -20.34
CA GLY A 369 20.15 22.98 -20.85
C GLY A 369 19.59 21.82 -20.01
N ARG A 370 20.16 20.63 -20.22
CA ARG A 370 19.78 19.40 -19.54
C ARG A 370 21.03 18.71 -19.02
N LEU A 371 20.91 17.98 -17.92
CA LEU A 371 21.98 17.10 -17.43
C LEU A 371 21.66 15.64 -17.76
N PRO A 372 22.66 14.81 -18.08
CA PRO A 372 22.48 13.36 -18.09
C PRO A 372 21.89 12.87 -16.77
N LEU A 373 21.02 11.87 -16.81
CA LEU A 373 20.30 11.38 -15.63
C LEU A 373 21.22 11.09 -14.44
N ARG A 374 22.39 10.51 -14.68
CA ARG A 374 23.36 10.20 -13.61
C ARG A 374 23.82 11.46 -12.87
N GLU A 375 24.10 12.55 -13.58
CA GLU A 375 24.52 13.82 -12.97
C GLU A 375 23.36 14.45 -12.20
N ALA A 376 22.14 14.40 -12.75
CA ALA A 376 20.95 14.85 -12.06
C ALA A 376 20.67 14.05 -10.77
N VAL A 377 20.89 12.73 -10.77
CA VAL A 377 20.77 11.88 -9.58
C VAL A 377 21.84 12.26 -8.54
N ALA A 378 23.10 12.44 -8.94
CA ALA A 378 24.15 12.85 -8.02
C ALA A 378 23.86 14.23 -7.41
N LEU A 379 23.35 15.17 -8.20
CA LEU A 379 22.90 16.48 -7.74
C LEU A 379 21.77 16.36 -6.72
N PHE A 380 20.82 15.45 -6.97
CA PHE A 380 19.70 15.18 -6.09
C PHE A 380 20.13 14.57 -4.74
N GLU A 381 21.05 13.61 -4.75
CA GLU A 381 21.59 12.98 -3.54
C GLU A 381 22.41 13.94 -2.68
N ALA A 382 23.02 14.95 -3.29
CA ALA A 382 23.77 15.98 -2.58
C ALA A 382 22.87 17.01 -1.85
N LEU A 383 21.55 16.99 -2.09
CA LEU A 383 20.64 17.91 -1.43
C LEU A 383 20.44 17.53 0.04
N PRO A 384 20.33 18.51 0.95
CA PRO A 384 20.00 18.23 2.33
C PRO A 384 18.61 17.60 2.42
N SER A 385 18.41 16.77 3.45
CA SER A 385 17.08 16.26 3.79
C SER A 385 16.07 17.41 3.93
N PRO A 386 14.81 17.21 3.50
CA PRO A 386 13.79 18.23 3.70
C PRO A 386 13.66 18.57 5.19
N GLY A 387 13.47 19.86 5.48
CA GLY A 387 13.26 20.33 6.84
C GLY A 387 11.96 19.78 7.45
N ALA A 388 11.79 19.96 8.75
CA ALA A 388 10.54 19.62 9.43
C ALA A 388 9.36 20.37 8.78
N PRO A 389 8.17 19.74 8.68
CA PRO A 389 6.98 20.43 8.20
C PRO A 389 6.69 21.64 9.09
N PRO A 390 6.10 22.72 8.55
CA PRO A 390 5.74 23.89 9.33
C PRO A 390 4.78 23.50 10.45
N ALA A 391 4.86 24.21 11.58
CA ALA A 391 3.93 24.02 12.68
C ALA A 391 2.48 24.24 12.21
N PRO A 392 1.51 23.47 12.74
CA PRO A 392 0.10 23.68 12.43
C PRO A 392 -0.33 25.08 12.87
N TRP A 393 -1.40 25.60 12.26
CA TRP A 393 -1.99 26.86 12.67
C TRP A 393 -2.30 26.90 14.17
N ALA A 394 -1.91 27.97 14.85
CA ALA A 394 -1.95 28.09 16.30
C ALA A 394 -3.36 27.97 16.92
N GLY A 395 -4.43 28.13 16.12
CA GLY A 395 -5.80 27.97 16.58
C GLY A 395 -6.29 26.52 16.72
N TRP A 396 -5.57 25.52 16.19
CA TRP A 396 -5.98 24.12 16.25
C TRP A 396 -6.17 23.58 17.68
N PRO A 397 -5.26 23.80 18.65
CA PRO A 397 -5.46 23.32 20.01
C PRO A 397 -6.75 23.83 20.65
N ALA A 398 -7.05 25.13 20.54
CA ALA A 398 -8.26 25.74 21.08
C ALA A 398 -9.53 25.24 20.37
N LEU A 399 -9.47 25.02 19.05
CA LEU A 399 -10.56 24.41 18.29
C LEU A 399 -10.85 22.99 18.79
N LEU A 400 -9.80 22.20 19.05
CA LEU A 400 -9.93 20.83 19.53
C LEU A 400 -10.44 20.74 20.98
N GLU A 401 -10.01 21.64 21.85
CA GLU A 401 -10.52 21.71 23.24
C GLU A 401 -12.00 22.05 23.30
N ARG A 402 -12.49 22.83 22.34
CA ARG A 402 -13.90 23.19 22.21
C ARG A 402 -14.70 22.15 21.42
N SER A 403 -14.02 21.30 20.64
CA SER A 403 -14.67 20.20 19.94
C SER A 403 -14.99 19.08 20.92
N GLY A 404 -16.22 18.57 20.83
CA GLY A 404 -16.58 17.34 21.55
C GLY A 404 -16.00 16.10 20.85
N PRO A 405 -16.68 14.94 20.91
CA PRO A 405 -16.21 13.72 20.24
C PRO A 405 -16.22 13.84 18.70
N VAL A 406 -16.94 14.82 18.15
CA VAL A 406 -17.07 15.05 16.71
C VAL A 406 -16.79 16.52 16.38
N LEU A 407 -15.85 16.75 15.46
CA LEU A 407 -15.54 18.03 14.83
C LEU A 407 -16.26 18.11 13.47
N THR A 408 -17.27 18.96 13.36
CA THR A 408 -18.00 19.19 12.10
C THR A 408 -17.40 20.38 11.36
N LEU A 409 -16.92 20.14 10.14
CA LEU A 409 -16.39 21.16 9.24
C LEU A 409 -17.54 21.86 8.50
N THR A 410 -18.12 22.86 9.17
CA THR A 410 -19.13 23.75 8.56
C THR A 410 -18.49 24.66 7.50
N ASP A 411 -19.30 25.28 6.65
CA ASP A 411 -18.79 26.26 5.67
C ASP A 411 -18.03 27.41 6.33
N ALA A 412 -18.54 27.90 7.45
CA ALA A 412 -17.88 28.96 8.22
C ALA A 412 -16.51 28.51 8.75
N LEU A 413 -16.39 27.26 9.21
CA LEU A 413 -15.12 26.72 9.70
C LEU A 413 -14.14 26.45 8.55
N LEU A 414 -14.61 25.91 7.41
CA LEU A 414 -13.76 25.71 6.23
C LEU A 414 -13.19 27.04 5.72
N ALA A 415 -14.00 28.10 5.70
CA ALA A 415 -13.55 29.44 5.29
C ALA A 415 -12.55 30.07 6.27
N ALA A 416 -12.56 29.64 7.53
CA ALA A 416 -11.68 30.15 8.59
C ALA A 416 -10.40 29.33 8.79
N LEU A 417 -10.28 28.15 8.18
CA LEU A 417 -9.10 27.29 8.29
C LEU A 417 -8.14 27.54 7.11
N PRO A 418 -6.82 27.44 7.34
CA PRO A 418 -5.84 27.60 6.27
C PRO A 418 -5.91 26.43 5.28
N ASP A 419 -5.73 26.72 4.00
CA ASP A 419 -5.48 25.70 2.99
C ASP A 419 -4.06 25.18 3.13
N THR A 420 -3.93 23.88 3.44
CA THR A 420 -2.65 23.20 3.66
C THR A 420 -2.32 22.21 2.55
N ALA A 421 -3.20 22.03 1.56
CA ALA A 421 -2.96 21.10 0.47
C ALA A 421 -2.39 21.81 -0.76
N PRO A 422 -1.36 21.23 -1.44
CA PRO A 422 -1.01 21.70 -2.77
C PRO A 422 -2.20 21.56 -3.73
N PRO A 423 -2.25 22.31 -4.84
CA PRO A 423 -3.24 22.07 -5.88
C PRO A 423 -3.07 20.64 -6.41
N TRP A 424 -4.17 19.91 -6.53
CA TRP A 424 -4.17 18.64 -7.25
C TRP A 424 -4.14 18.95 -8.73
N THR A 425 -3.08 18.57 -9.43
CA THR A 425 -2.91 18.88 -10.86
C THR A 425 -2.88 17.65 -11.74
N GLN A 426 -3.04 16.45 -11.15
CA GLN A 426 -3.03 15.17 -11.84
C GLN A 426 -4.19 14.31 -11.31
N PRO A 427 -4.79 13.46 -12.15
CA PRO A 427 -5.81 12.51 -11.71
C PRO A 427 -5.29 11.54 -10.64
N PHE A 428 -6.18 11.05 -9.78
CA PHE A 428 -5.87 10.06 -8.73
C PHE A 428 -7.11 9.22 -8.37
N ASP A 429 -6.91 8.11 -7.65
CA ASP A 429 -8.01 7.32 -7.07
C ASP A 429 -8.31 7.76 -5.64
N LEU A 430 -9.57 8.06 -5.34
CA LEU A 430 -10.12 8.29 -4.01
C LEU A 430 -10.81 7.02 -3.50
N LEU A 431 -10.54 6.66 -2.24
CA LEU A 431 -11.16 5.50 -1.60
C LEU A 431 -12.09 5.94 -0.49
N ALA A 432 -13.26 5.33 -0.49
CA ALA A 432 -14.26 5.58 0.52
C ALA A 432 -15.03 4.30 0.84
N TRP A 433 -15.23 4.04 2.13
CA TRP A 433 -16.31 3.13 2.51
C TRP A 433 -17.65 3.80 2.22
N VAL A 434 -18.57 3.05 1.62
CA VAL A 434 -19.96 3.45 1.46
C VAL A 434 -20.77 2.64 2.46
N LEU A 435 -21.25 3.31 3.51
CA LEU A 435 -21.76 2.68 4.72
C LEU A 435 -23.25 2.98 4.88
N ALA A 436 -24.08 1.94 4.92
CA ALA A 436 -25.53 2.03 5.06
C ALA A 436 -26.08 0.73 5.64
N PRO A 437 -27.21 0.75 6.38
CA PRO A 437 -27.78 -0.47 6.94
C PRO A 437 -28.34 -1.44 5.88
N ASP A 438 -28.78 -0.90 4.75
CA ASP A 438 -29.27 -1.63 3.60
C ASP A 438 -29.26 -0.75 2.34
N HIS A 439 -29.55 -1.35 1.19
CA HIS A 439 -29.61 -0.66 -0.11
C HIS A 439 -30.75 0.39 -0.18
N ALA A 440 -31.85 0.19 0.57
CA ALA A 440 -32.97 1.12 0.57
C ALA A 440 -32.62 2.42 1.33
N ALA A 441 -31.88 2.32 2.43
CA ALA A 441 -31.33 3.45 3.17
C ALA A 441 -30.34 4.23 2.30
N LEU A 442 -29.45 3.54 1.58
CA LEU A 442 -28.56 4.16 0.61
C LEU A 442 -29.35 5.00 -0.43
N SER A 443 -30.41 4.43 -0.99
CA SER A 443 -31.27 5.09 -1.99
C SER A 443 -32.02 6.31 -1.43
N ARG A 444 -32.38 6.30 -0.13
CA ARG A 444 -32.99 7.45 0.58
C ARG A 444 -31.98 8.49 1.05
N GLY A 445 -30.69 8.33 0.75
CA GLY A 445 -29.65 9.24 1.23
C GLY A 445 -29.24 9.03 2.70
N GLN A 446 -29.60 7.90 3.31
CA GLN A 446 -29.26 7.55 4.69
C GLN A 446 -27.99 6.70 4.71
N TYR A 447 -26.86 7.32 4.38
CA TYR A 447 -25.55 6.68 4.32
C TYR A 447 -24.42 7.58 4.85
N THR A 448 -23.29 6.95 5.18
CA THR A 448 -22.03 7.61 5.55
C THR A 448 -20.94 7.25 4.55
N LEU A 449 -20.08 8.21 4.20
CA LEU A 449 -18.92 8.01 3.35
C LEU A 449 -17.65 8.17 4.20
N ALA A 450 -16.98 7.08 4.56
CA ALA A 450 -15.72 7.19 5.31
C ALA A 450 -14.55 7.28 4.35
N LEU A 451 -13.98 8.48 4.19
CA LEU A 451 -12.85 8.71 3.29
C LEU A 451 -11.59 8.08 3.89
N LEU A 452 -10.94 7.23 3.10
CA LEU A 452 -9.64 6.65 3.43
C LEU A 452 -8.48 7.47 2.85
N GLY A 453 -8.81 8.51 2.08
CA GLY A 453 -7.89 9.32 1.31
C GLY A 453 -7.67 8.77 -0.10
N GLY A 454 -6.79 9.43 -0.87
CA GLY A 454 -6.34 8.91 -2.15
C GLY A 454 -5.33 7.77 -1.95
N SER A 455 -5.52 6.63 -2.62
CA SER A 455 -4.58 5.50 -2.48
C SER A 455 -3.29 5.75 -3.20
N THR A 456 -3.39 6.38 -4.37
CA THR A 456 -2.36 6.26 -5.39
C THR A 456 -2.20 7.55 -6.20
N PRO A 457 -0.96 7.95 -6.51
CA PRO A 457 -0.63 9.07 -7.40
C PRO A 457 -1.13 8.91 -8.84
N ASP A 458 -1.36 7.67 -9.29
CA ASP A 458 -1.90 7.35 -10.61
C ASP A 458 -3.26 6.65 -10.47
N PRO A 459 -4.26 7.02 -11.29
CA PRO A 459 -5.52 6.31 -11.33
C PRO A 459 -5.30 4.85 -11.71
N GLY A 460 -5.99 3.96 -11.01
CA GLY A 460 -5.97 2.53 -11.23
C GLY A 460 -4.66 1.83 -10.85
N GLN A 461 -3.67 2.50 -10.27
CA GLN A 461 -2.44 1.86 -9.79
C GLN A 461 -2.74 0.79 -8.72
N SER A 462 -3.72 1.05 -7.85
CA SER A 462 -4.11 0.13 -6.77
C SER A 462 -4.83 -1.13 -7.25
N THR A 463 -5.35 -1.12 -8.49
CA THR A 463 -6.14 -2.19 -9.09
C THR A 463 -5.47 -2.82 -10.32
N ALA A 464 -4.28 -2.34 -10.72
CA ALA A 464 -3.61 -2.77 -11.95
C ALA A 464 -3.35 -4.29 -12.02
N ARG A 465 -2.85 -4.90 -10.94
CA ARG A 465 -2.66 -6.35 -10.85
C ARG A 465 -3.97 -7.12 -11.01
N LEU A 466 -5.06 -6.59 -10.47
CA LEU A 466 -6.37 -7.23 -10.52
C LEU A 466 -7.00 -7.13 -11.90
N ARG A 467 -6.82 -6.01 -12.61
CA ARG A 467 -7.20 -5.90 -14.02
C ARG A 467 -6.41 -6.84 -14.91
N ALA A 468 -5.12 -7.05 -14.60
CA ALA A 468 -4.32 -8.04 -15.33
C ALA A 468 -4.87 -9.47 -15.16
N ALA A 469 -5.40 -9.80 -13.97
CA ALA A 469 -6.08 -11.07 -13.72
C ALA A 469 -7.51 -11.11 -14.29
N HIS A 470 -8.21 -9.97 -14.32
CA HIS A 470 -9.62 -9.86 -14.73
C HIS A 470 -9.77 -8.75 -15.78
N PRO A 471 -9.51 -9.06 -17.07
CA PRO A 471 -9.41 -8.05 -18.14
C PRO A 471 -10.71 -7.29 -18.45
N ASN A 472 -11.86 -7.76 -17.94
CA ASN A 472 -13.14 -7.08 -18.10
C ASN A 472 -13.34 -5.92 -17.10
N LEU A 473 -12.46 -5.78 -16.10
CA LEU A 473 -12.49 -4.63 -15.19
C LEU A 473 -12.01 -3.37 -15.93
N PRO A 474 -12.72 -2.23 -15.83
CA PRO A 474 -12.37 -1.01 -16.56
C PRO A 474 -10.97 -0.51 -16.19
N GLY A 475 -10.21 -0.14 -17.21
CA GLY A 475 -8.88 0.48 -17.09
C GLY A 475 -8.96 1.99 -16.85
N PRO A 476 -7.98 2.58 -16.15
CA PRO A 476 -7.90 4.00 -15.97
C PRO A 476 -7.43 4.61 -17.28
N ARG A 477 -7.95 5.77 -17.64
CA ARG A 477 -7.38 6.52 -18.76
C ARG A 477 -6.07 7.14 -18.30
N LEU A 478 -4.94 6.70 -18.87
CA LEU A 478 -3.67 7.39 -18.67
C LEU A 478 -3.80 8.84 -19.14
N HIS A 479 -3.42 9.80 -18.29
CA HIS A 479 -3.43 11.22 -18.62
C HIS A 479 -2.00 11.71 -18.59
N ALA A 480 -1.50 12.17 -19.74
CA ALA A 480 -0.19 12.78 -19.87
C ALA A 480 -0.31 14.09 -20.66
N PRO A 481 0.50 15.11 -20.37
CA PRO A 481 0.57 16.31 -21.19
C PRO A 481 0.87 15.97 -22.65
N ALA A 482 0.22 16.64 -23.60
CA ALA A 482 0.28 16.31 -25.03
C ALA A 482 1.72 16.31 -25.61
N HIS A 483 2.62 17.13 -25.06
CA HIS A 483 4.01 17.21 -25.50
C HIS A 483 4.85 16.02 -25.02
N THR A 484 4.42 15.30 -23.99
CA THR A 484 5.14 14.18 -23.37
C THR A 484 4.77 12.81 -23.93
N LEU A 485 5.61 11.80 -23.68
CA LEU A 485 5.33 10.40 -23.94
C LEU A 485 5.01 9.65 -22.63
N PRO A 486 3.81 9.07 -22.46
CA PRO A 486 3.48 8.23 -21.32
C PRO A 486 4.44 7.05 -21.22
N THR A 487 5.13 6.92 -20.09
CA THR A 487 6.17 5.91 -19.87
C THR A 487 5.97 5.25 -18.52
N ALA A 488 5.78 3.93 -18.50
CA ALA A 488 5.68 3.17 -17.27
C ALA A 488 7.05 3.00 -16.62
N LEU A 489 7.19 3.46 -15.38
CA LEU A 489 8.37 3.18 -14.56
C LEU A 489 8.20 1.80 -13.89
N CYS A 490 8.98 0.84 -14.37
CA CYS A 490 8.98 -0.55 -13.93
C CYS A 490 10.10 -0.76 -12.91
N LEU A 491 9.77 -0.65 -11.62
CA LEU A 491 10.71 -0.84 -10.52
C LEU A 491 10.87 -2.33 -10.22
N GLN A 492 12.07 -2.87 -10.45
CA GLN A 492 12.34 -4.28 -10.19
C GLN A 492 13.03 -4.45 -8.84
N HIS A 493 12.37 -5.16 -7.92
CA HIS A 493 12.90 -5.41 -6.58
C HIS A 493 13.76 -6.69 -6.54
N PRO A 494 14.78 -6.77 -5.68
CA PRO A 494 15.48 -8.04 -5.44
C PRO A 494 14.62 -9.11 -4.76
N HIS A 495 13.48 -8.74 -4.19
CA HIS A 495 12.57 -9.68 -3.54
C HIS A 495 11.45 -10.05 -4.52
N ALA A 496 11.38 -11.32 -4.93
CA ALA A 496 10.38 -11.80 -5.90
C ALA A 496 8.94 -11.41 -5.52
N LEU A 497 8.58 -11.51 -4.24
CA LEU A 497 7.23 -11.15 -3.75
C LEU A 497 6.86 -9.69 -4.01
N ALA A 498 7.82 -8.77 -3.96
CA ALA A 498 7.56 -7.35 -4.24
C ALA A 498 7.33 -7.09 -5.74
N ASN A 499 7.86 -7.93 -6.62
CA ASN A 499 7.56 -7.89 -8.06
C ASN A 499 6.21 -8.55 -8.36
N ASP A 500 5.84 -9.57 -7.59
CA ASP A 500 4.58 -10.29 -7.76
C ASP A 500 3.36 -9.40 -7.47
N THR A 501 3.45 -8.47 -6.51
CA THR A 501 2.42 -7.45 -6.26
C THR A 501 2.33 -6.38 -7.36
N ALA A 502 3.30 -6.37 -8.28
CA ALA A 502 3.46 -5.41 -9.34
C ALA A 502 3.35 -6.03 -10.75
N ARG A 503 2.82 -7.25 -10.83
CA ARG A 503 2.49 -7.88 -12.10
C ARG A 503 1.32 -7.16 -12.76
N CYS A 504 1.63 -6.28 -13.69
CA CYS A 504 0.64 -5.77 -14.63
C CYS A 504 1.35 -5.49 -15.96
N ARG A 505 0.61 -5.61 -17.06
CA ARG A 505 1.06 -4.99 -18.31
C ARG A 505 0.59 -3.53 -18.27
N PRO A 506 1.51 -2.55 -18.26
CA PRO A 506 1.09 -1.16 -18.34
C PRO A 506 0.48 -0.88 -19.71
N ASP A 507 -0.58 -0.07 -19.72
CA ASP A 507 -1.22 0.44 -20.94
C ASP A 507 -0.33 1.48 -21.67
N SER A 508 0.76 1.91 -21.03
CA SER A 508 1.75 2.85 -21.56
C SER A 508 2.50 2.27 -22.76
N ALA A 509 2.71 3.09 -23.79
CA ALA A 509 3.46 2.69 -24.99
C ALA A 509 4.93 2.36 -24.69
N LEU A 510 5.52 3.05 -23.71
CA LEU A 510 6.93 2.92 -23.31
C LEU A 510 7.08 2.37 -21.89
N GLU A 511 8.16 1.64 -21.66
CA GLU A 511 8.57 1.09 -20.35
C GLU A 511 10.03 1.41 -20.04
N LEU A 512 10.27 1.86 -18.81
CA LEU A 512 11.57 2.16 -18.22
C LEU A 512 11.83 1.21 -17.04
N HIS A 513 12.73 0.25 -17.20
CA HIS A 513 13.00 -0.80 -16.20
C HIS A 513 14.20 -0.45 -15.33
N VAL A 514 14.04 -0.38 -14.00
CA VAL A 514 15.08 0.10 -13.07
C VAL A 514 15.08 -0.66 -11.73
N PRO A 515 16.23 -1.24 -11.32
CA PRO A 515 17.24 -1.85 -12.17
C PRO A 515 16.72 -3.19 -12.69
N GLY A 516 16.56 -3.38 -14.00
CA GLY A 516 15.91 -4.61 -14.47
C GLY A 516 16.16 -4.97 -15.92
N HIS A 517 15.98 -6.26 -16.21
CA HIS A 517 16.00 -6.76 -17.57
C HIS A 517 14.61 -6.54 -18.18
N PRO A 518 14.48 -5.78 -19.28
CA PRO A 518 13.19 -5.51 -19.90
C PRO A 518 12.67 -6.77 -20.59
N ALA A 519 11.45 -7.19 -20.25
CA ALA A 519 10.73 -8.29 -20.91
C ALA A 519 9.89 -7.81 -22.11
N VAL A 520 10.27 -6.67 -22.72
CA VAL A 520 9.53 -6.03 -23.82
C VAL A 520 10.38 -5.77 -25.07
N PRO A 521 9.75 -5.70 -26.26
CA PRO A 521 10.44 -5.37 -27.50
C PRO A 521 11.18 -4.02 -27.44
N ALA A 522 12.25 -3.89 -28.22
CA ALA A 522 13.09 -2.68 -28.24
C ALA A 522 12.30 -1.39 -28.53
N ALA A 523 11.28 -1.45 -29.38
CA ALA A 523 10.43 -0.30 -29.71
C ALA A 523 9.71 0.32 -28.51
N ARG A 524 9.42 -0.47 -27.46
CA ARG A 524 8.78 -0.02 -26.22
C ARG A 524 9.76 0.37 -25.11
N ARG A 525 11.05 0.13 -25.30
CA ARG A 525 12.06 0.33 -24.26
C ARG A 525 12.56 1.77 -24.21
N VAL A 526 12.85 2.22 -22.98
CA VAL A 526 13.62 3.42 -22.68
C VAL A 526 14.84 3.00 -21.85
N ASN A 527 16.04 3.40 -22.28
CA ASN A 527 17.28 3.11 -21.54
C ASN A 527 17.67 4.29 -20.66
N LEU A 528 18.31 4.02 -19.51
CA LEU A 528 18.77 5.07 -18.59
C LEU A 528 19.84 5.99 -19.21
N THR A 529 20.63 5.48 -20.15
CA THR A 529 21.67 6.25 -20.86
C THR A 529 21.10 7.28 -21.82
N ASP A 530 19.84 7.12 -22.24
CA ASP A 530 19.16 8.05 -23.15
C ASP A 530 18.44 9.17 -22.38
N LEU A 531 18.52 9.16 -21.05
CA LEU A 531 17.75 10.06 -20.19
C LEU A 531 18.56 11.27 -19.74
N GLU A 532 17.90 12.41 -19.83
CA GLU A 532 18.40 13.70 -19.37
C GLU A 532 17.33 14.39 -18.52
N VAL A 533 17.73 15.26 -17.60
CA VAL A 533 16.84 16.02 -16.74
C VAL A 533 17.06 17.50 -17.00
N GLY A 534 15.97 18.20 -17.33
CA GLY A 534 15.96 19.65 -17.52
C GLY A 534 14.88 20.31 -16.66
N VAL A 535 14.69 21.62 -16.88
CA VAL A 535 13.62 22.38 -16.25
C VAL A 535 12.69 22.95 -17.31
N HIS A 536 11.40 22.63 -17.22
CA HIS A 536 10.37 23.20 -18.08
C HIS A 536 9.32 23.91 -17.21
N GLN A 537 9.07 25.20 -17.48
CA GLN A 537 8.11 26.03 -16.72
C GLN A 537 8.33 25.97 -15.19
N GLY A 538 9.59 25.94 -14.75
CA GLY A 538 9.96 25.88 -13.33
C GLY A 538 9.79 24.50 -12.67
N ARG A 539 9.54 23.44 -13.44
CA ARG A 539 9.38 22.07 -12.96
C ARG A 539 10.46 21.16 -13.55
N PRO A 540 10.95 20.16 -12.80
CA PRO A 540 11.86 19.16 -13.37
C PRO A 540 11.13 18.35 -14.45
N GLU A 541 11.79 18.13 -15.58
CA GLU A 541 11.25 17.35 -16.70
C GLU A 541 12.29 16.31 -17.16
N LEU A 542 11.82 15.07 -17.35
CA LEU A 542 12.65 13.97 -17.86
C LEU A 542 12.58 13.96 -19.39
N TRP A 543 13.72 14.00 -20.06
CA TRP A 543 13.83 13.96 -21.51
C TRP A 543 14.47 12.65 -21.97
N CYS A 544 14.03 12.13 -23.11
CA CYS A 544 14.69 11.00 -23.76
C CYS A 544 15.31 11.45 -25.08
N ALA A 545 16.65 11.47 -25.14
CA ALA A 545 17.42 11.90 -26.29
C ALA A 545 17.09 11.07 -27.54
N GLN A 546 17.02 9.74 -27.40
CA GLN A 546 16.66 8.82 -28.49
C GLN A 546 15.28 9.12 -29.10
N ARG A 547 14.32 9.58 -28.27
CA ARG A 547 12.95 9.87 -28.71
C ARG A 547 12.76 11.34 -29.09
N GLY A 548 13.71 12.21 -28.78
CA GLY A 548 13.62 13.66 -29.00
C GLY A 548 12.42 14.31 -28.29
N ARG A 549 11.96 13.73 -27.16
CA ARG A 549 10.73 14.14 -26.47
C ARG A 549 10.82 13.97 -24.96
N PRO A 550 10.02 14.73 -24.18
CA PRO A 550 9.92 14.53 -22.75
C PRO A 550 9.07 13.30 -22.42
N LEU A 551 9.36 12.68 -21.28
CA LEU A 551 8.66 11.52 -20.77
C LEU A 551 7.76 11.93 -19.60
N HIS A 552 6.55 11.39 -19.59
CA HIS A 552 5.66 11.46 -18.45
C HIS A 552 5.67 10.12 -17.74
N LEU A 553 6.35 10.06 -16.59
CA LEU A 553 6.45 8.84 -15.81
C LEU A 553 5.13 8.53 -15.11
N THR A 554 4.70 7.28 -15.25
CA THR A 554 3.56 6.69 -14.54
C THR A 554 4.07 5.53 -13.70
N LEU A 555 3.53 5.36 -12.50
CA LEU A 555 3.75 4.21 -11.62
C LEU A 555 2.54 3.28 -11.74
N PRO A 556 2.55 2.31 -12.68
CA PRO A 556 1.38 1.48 -12.93
C PRO A 556 1.07 0.51 -11.78
N THR A 557 2.00 0.31 -10.85
CA THR A 557 1.93 -0.69 -9.78
C THR A 557 2.20 -0.06 -8.42
N LEU A 558 1.84 -0.75 -7.34
CA LEU A 558 2.15 -0.34 -5.97
C LEU A 558 3.61 -0.61 -5.55
N THR A 559 4.53 -0.82 -6.50
CA THR A 559 5.94 -1.06 -6.16
C THR A 559 6.54 0.19 -5.53
N ARG A 560 7.26 -0.01 -4.43
CA ARG A 560 7.99 1.06 -3.74
C ARG A 560 9.44 1.05 -4.17
N ALA A 561 10.04 2.23 -4.26
CA ALA A 561 11.46 2.39 -4.55
C ALA A 561 12.36 2.26 -3.30
N ASP A 562 11.76 2.06 -2.12
CA ASP A 562 12.52 1.90 -0.87
C ASP A 562 13.48 0.71 -1.00
N GLY A 563 14.75 0.92 -0.65
CA GLY A 563 15.78 -0.12 -0.74
C GLY A 563 16.34 -0.35 -2.15
N LEU A 564 15.84 0.35 -3.18
CA LEU A 564 16.45 0.37 -4.51
C LEU A 564 17.55 1.44 -4.61
N GLY A 565 18.32 1.40 -5.70
CA GLY A 565 19.40 2.34 -5.95
C GLY A 565 18.96 3.79 -6.21
N PRO A 566 19.89 4.76 -6.18
CA PRO A 566 19.59 6.18 -6.30
C PRO A 566 18.77 6.57 -7.55
N ALA A 567 19.09 5.98 -8.70
CA ALA A 567 18.33 6.23 -9.94
C ALA A 567 16.85 5.81 -9.83
N ALA A 568 16.58 4.66 -9.19
CA ALA A 568 15.21 4.20 -8.97
C ALA A 568 14.46 5.12 -8.01
N GLN A 569 15.12 5.56 -6.93
CA GLN A 569 14.55 6.49 -5.95
C GLN A 569 14.25 7.85 -6.58
N PHE A 570 15.18 8.41 -7.36
CA PHE A 570 15.00 9.67 -8.08
C PHE A 570 13.86 9.60 -9.10
N LEU A 571 13.82 8.57 -9.94
CA LEU A 571 12.78 8.41 -10.95
C LEU A 571 11.40 8.17 -10.32
N ALA A 572 11.32 7.41 -9.22
CA ALA A 572 10.08 7.24 -8.48
C ALA A 572 9.63 8.55 -7.82
N ALA A 573 10.55 9.30 -7.23
CA ALA A 573 10.28 10.63 -6.71
C ALA A 573 9.75 11.56 -7.81
N LEU A 574 10.39 11.57 -8.98
CA LEU A 574 9.99 12.40 -10.12
C LEU A 574 8.61 12.00 -10.65
N ALA A 575 8.31 10.69 -10.72
CA ALA A 575 6.98 10.20 -11.07
C ALA A 575 5.89 10.67 -10.09
N LEU A 576 6.24 10.85 -8.81
CA LEU A 576 5.38 11.36 -7.75
C LEU A 576 5.33 12.90 -7.67
N TYR A 577 6.12 13.62 -8.49
CA TYR A 577 6.19 15.08 -8.43
C TYR A 577 4.81 15.72 -8.68
N GLY A 578 4.36 16.57 -7.75
CA GLY A 578 3.03 17.19 -7.81
C GLY A 578 1.85 16.23 -7.60
N ARG A 579 2.10 14.97 -7.22
CA ARG A 579 1.09 13.94 -6.98
C ARG A 579 1.06 13.57 -5.51
N THR A 580 0.41 14.40 -4.70
CA THR A 580 0.19 14.04 -3.29
C THR A 580 -1.27 13.64 -3.06
N PRO A 581 -1.52 12.34 -2.79
CA PRO A 581 -2.88 11.90 -2.55
C PRO A 581 -3.53 12.63 -1.37
N PRO A 582 -4.81 13.03 -1.50
CA PRO A 582 -5.54 13.73 -0.46
C PRO A 582 -5.76 12.82 0.74
N ARG A 583 -5.49 13.30 1.96
CA ARG A 583 -5.85 12.60 3.20
C ARG A 583 -5.90 13.57 4.36
N TRP A 584 -6.66 13.24 5.40
CA TRP A 584 -6.63 14.02 6.64
C TRP A 584 -5.31 13.82 7.35
N ARG A 585 -4.69 14.91 7.84
CA ARG A 585 -3.36 14.89 8.47
C ARG A 585 -3.37 15.68 9.77
N TRP A 586 -3.29 14.96 10.88
CA TRP A 586 -3.14 15.58 12.20
C TRP A 586 -1.72 16.13 12.44
N GLY A 587 -0.71 15.59 11.77
CA GLY A 587 0.69 15.97 11.92
C GLY A 587 1.15 16.04 13.38
N PRO A 588 1.77 17.14 13.83
CA PRO A 588 2.21 17.31 15.22
C PRO A 588 1.11 17.11 16.27
N LEU A 589 -0.18 17.29 15.91
CA LEU A 589 -1.30 17.08 16.82
C LEU A 589 -1.62 15.59 17.05
N ALA A 590 -1.05 14.68 16.25
CA ALA A 590 -1.25 13.24 16.41
C ALA A 590 -0.74 12.69 17.77
N GLY A 591 0.04 13.48 18.51
CA GLY A 591 0.50 13.16 19.86
C GLY A 591 -0.57 13.33 20.96
N ARG A 592 -1.72 13.94 20.68
CA ARG A 592 -2.78 14.13 21.70
C ARG A 592 -3.36 12.80 22.17
N ALA A 593 -3.83 12.77 23.42
CA ALA A 593 -4.48 11.60 24.00
C ALA A 593 -5.77 11.21 23.26
N PHE A 594 -6.50 12.22 22.76
CA PHE A 594 -7.73 12.05 22.00
C PHE A 594 -7.73 12.97 20.77
N LEU A 595 -8.24 12.44 19.66
CA LEU A 595 -8.54 13.18 18.44
C LEU A 595 -10.00 12.89 18.05
N PRO A 596 -10.81 13.93 17.79
CA PRO A 596 -12.22 13.75 17.47
C PRO A 596 -12.42 13.12 16.09
N ARG A 597 -13.60 12.53 15.88
CA ARG A 597 -14.09 12.23 14.54
C ARG A 597 -14.23 13.54 13.76
N VAL A 598 -13.69 13.63 12.56
CA VAL A 598 -13.83 14.81 11.70
C VAL A 598 -14.83 14.53 10.59
N VAL A 599 -15.86 15.37 10.45
CA VAL A 599 -16.96 15.16 9.50
C VAL A 599 -17.25 16.39 8.67
N ARG A 600 -17.69 16.16 7.42
CA ARG A 600 -18.21 17.17 6.50
C ARG A 600 -19.42 16.57 5.77
N GLY A 601 -20.61 17.08 6.04
CA GLY A 601 -21.84 16.47 5.49
C GLY A 601 -21.92 14.99 5.85
N ARG A 602 -22.05 14.12 4.85
CA ARG A 602 -22.05 12.66 5.05
C ARG A 602 -20.65 12.04 5.07
N CYS A 603 -19.60 12.83 4.86
CA CYS A 603 -18.22 12.35 4.79
C CYS A 603 -17.56 12.35 6.17
N VAL A 604 -16.99 11.22 6.58
CA VAL A 604 -16.04 11.13 7.70
C VAL A 604 -14.63 11.22 7.12
N LEU A 605 -13.88 12.24 7.52
CA LEU A 605 -12.53 12.52 7.03
C LEU A 605 -11.44 11.91 7.92
N SER A 606 -11.75 11.79 9.21
CA SER A 606 -10.91 11.12 10.21
C SER A 606 -11.82 10.43 11.22
N ALA A 607 -11.54 9.17 11.52
CA ALA A 607 -12.12 8.47 12.65
C ALA A 607 -11.63 9.12 13.97
N ALA A 608 -12.45 9.04 15.02
CA ALA A 608 -12.00 9.31 16.38
C ALA A 608 -10.84 8.37 16.76
N HIS A 609 -9.87 8.88 17.50
CA HIS A 609 -8.67 8.16 17.88
C HIS A 609 -8.28 8.43 19.34
N TRP A 610 -7.94 7.36 20.05
CA TRP A 610 -7.46 7.38 21.44
C TRP A 610 -6.06 6.80 21.49
N ARG A 611 -5.10 7.62 21.89
CA ARG A 611 -3.69 7.21 22.04
C ARG A 611 -3.52 6.40 23.32
N PHE A 612 -2.73 5.33 23.25
CA PHE A 612 -2.36 4.60 24.46
C PHE A 612 -1.53 5.49 25.39
N PRO A 613 -1.80 5.48 26.71
CA PRO A 613 -1.02 6.25 27.67
C PRO A 613 0.47 5.93 27.62
N GLU A 614 1.33 6.94 27.62
CA GLU A 614 2.77 6.76 27.43
C GLU A 614 3.42 5.98 28.58
N TRP A 615 2.96 6.24 29.81
CA TRP A 615 3.41 5.54 31.02
C TRP A 615 3.13 4.03 30.99
N TRP A 616 2.27 3.51 30.10
CA TRP A 616 2.13 2.06 29.89
C TRP A 616 3.43 1.43 29.37
N ARG A 617 4.25 2.19 28.64
CA ARG A 617 5.53 1.72 28.09
C ARG A 617 6.65 1.69 29.12
N GLU A 618 6.48 2.40 30.23
CA GLU A 618 7.46 2.52 31.31
C GLU A 618 7.33 1.40 32.38
N GLY A 619 6.31 0.53 32.26
CA GLY A 619 5.96 -0.50 33.24
C GLY A 619 6.01 -1.97 32.75
N ARG A 620 5.52 -2.89 33.60
CA ARG A 620 5.28 -4.31 33.27
C ARG A 620 4.21 -4.46 32.17
N ASP A 621 4.10 -5.66 31.60
CA ASP A 621 3.12 -6.02 30.56
C ASP A 621 1.69 -5.53 30.86
N LEU A 622 1.00 -4.98 29.86
CA LEU A 622 -0.36 -4.43 29.96
C LEU A 622 -1.36 -5.55 30.31
N SER A 623 -2.00 -5.43 31.48
CA SER A 623 -3.03 -6.37 31.92
C SER A 623 -4.36 -6.19 31.16
N ASP A 624 -5.17 -7.25 31.09
CA ASP A 624 -6.49 -7.20 30.44
C ASP A 624 -7.42 -6.20 31.12
N ASP A 625 -7.43 -6.21 32.46
CA ASP A 625 -8.24 -5.29 33.25
C ASP A 625 -7.80 -3.83 33.10
N THR A 626 -6.50 -3.56 33.02
CA THR A 626 -6.00 -2.20 32.75
C THR A 626 -6.50 -1.70 31.41
N LEU A 627 -6.39 -2.53 30.35
CA LEU A 627 -6.87 -2.17 29.02
C LEU A 627 -8.39 -1.96 29.02
N ARG A 628 -9.15 -2.88 29.62
CA ARG A 628 -10.62 -2.81 29.69
C ARG A 628 -11.10 -1.57 30.42
N ARG A 629 -10.51 -1.26 31.59
CA ARG A 629 -10.85 -0.04 32.35
C ARG A 629 -10.57 1.20 31.52
N TRP A 630 -9.40 1.29 30.89
CA TRP A 630 -9.06 2.43 30.04
C TRP A 630 -10.03 2.60 28.87
N LEU A 631 -10.43 1.51 28.19
CA LEU A 631 -11.43 1.58 27.12
C LEU A 631 -12.80 2.06 27.62
N CYS A 632 -13.21 1.67 28.83
CA CYS A 632 -14.41 2.22 29.47
C CYS A 632 -14.23 3.70 29.85
N ASP A 633 -13.09 4.07 30.43
CA ASP A 633 -12.81 5.42 30.92
C ASP A 633 -12.81 6.46 29.80
N VAL A 634 -12.35 6.05 28.60
CA VAL A 634 -12.35 6.93 27.41
C VAL A 634 -13.64 6.83 26.58
N ASP A 635 -14.64 6.08 27.07
CA ASP A 635 -15.92 5.81 26.39
C ASP A 635 -15.73 5.31 24.95
N ALA A 636 -14.82 4.34 24.76
CA ALA A 636 -14.52 3.79 23.45
C ALA A 636 -15.72 2.98 22.88
N PRO A 637 -16.09 3.17 21.60
CA PRO A 637 -17.07 2.31 20.94
C PRO A 637 -16.71 0.83 21.04
N VAL A 638 -17.70 -0.06 21.13
CA VAL A 638 -17.48 -1.52 21.27
C VAL A 638 -16.55 -2.07 20.19
N LEU A 639 -16.72 -1.60 18.95
CA LEU A 639 -15.86 -1.96 17.82
C LEU A 639 -14.78 -0.90 17.63
N VAL A 640 -13.52 -1.32 17.80
CA VAL A 640 -12.34 -0.47 17.61
C VAL A 640 -11.43 -1.05 16.53
N ARG A 641 -10.60 -0.18 15.95
CA ARG A 641 -9.51 -0.52 15.05
C ARG A 641 -8.18 -0.31 15.74
N VAL A 642 -7.27 -1.27 15.59
CA VAL A 642 -5.91 -1.22 16.13
C VAL A 642 -4.92 -1.81 15.13
N GLY A 643 -3.71 -1.28 15.11
CA GLY A 643 -2.63 -1.75 14.25
C GLY A 643 -1.80 -0.60 13.67
N ARG A 644 -1.02 -0.90 12.63
CA ARG A 644 -0.12 0.07 11.99
C ARG A 644 -0.26 0.06 10.48
N GLY A 645 -0.23 1.25 9.88
CA GLY A 645 -0.33 1.41 8.43
C GLY A 645 -1.57 0.71 7.87
N ASP A 646 -1.36 -0.13 6.87
CA ASP A 646 -2.42 -0.91 6.24
C ASP A 646 -2.85 -2.13 7.10
N ARG A 647 -2.02 -2.58 8.06
CA ARG A 647 -2.30 -3.74 8.94
C ARG A 647 -3.12 -3.33 10.16
N GLN A 648 -4.38 -2.96 9.91
CA GLN A 648 -5.37 -2.67 10.94
C GLN A 648 -6.33 -3.86 11.12
N LEU A 649 -6.71 -4.13 12.36
CA LEU A 649 -7.72 -5.13 12.74
C LEU A 649 -8.94 -4.43 13.34
N THR A 650 -10.14 -4.82 12.92
CA THR A 650 -11.40 -4.44 13.57
C THR A 650 -11.73 -5.46 14.64
N LEU A 651 -11.88 -5.02 15.87
CA LEU A 651 -11.97 -5.86 17.06
C LEU A 651 -13.10 -5.38 17.99
N ASP A 652 -13.88 -6.33 18.49
CA ASP A 652 -14.83 -6.11 19.57
C ASP A 652 -14.10 -6.19 20.92
N TRP A 653 -13.93 -5.07 21.62
CA TRP A 653 -13.14 -5.08 22.85
C TRP A 653 -13.86 -5.70 24.05
N GLN A 654 -15.16 -5.99 23.96
CA GLN A 654 -15.87 -6.76 25.00
C GLN A 654 -15.46 -8.24 24.95
N HIS A 655 -14.97 -8.72 23.81
CA HIS A 655 -14.45 -10.07 23.64
C HIS A 655 -13.01 -10.22 24.19
N ALA A 656 -12.79 -11.17 25.11
CA ALA A 656 -11.49 -11.36 25.77
C ALA A 656 -10.35 -11.66 24.78
N GLY A 657 -10.58 -12.55 23.80
CA GLY A 657 -9.58 -12.86 22.77
C GLY A 657 -9.24 -11.67 21.85
N HIS A 658 -10.14 -10.70 21.73
CA HIS A 658 -9.86 -9.47 20.98
C HIS A 658 -9.05 -8.48 21.80
N ARG A 659 -9.27 -8.37 23.12
CA ARG A 659 -8.38 -7.60 24.00
C ARG A 659 -6.97 -8.18 24.01
N ASP A 660 -6.81 -9.51 23.95
CA ASP A 660 -5.49 -10.15 23.73
C ASP A 660 -4.81 -9.66 22.45
N LEU A 661 -5.58 -9.49 21.36
CA LEU A 661 -5.10 -8.96 20.08
C LEU A 661 -4.74 -7.47 20.19
N ILE A 662 -5.57 -6.64 20.82
CA ILE A 662 -5.25 -5.22 21.06
C ILE A 662 -3.94 -5.09 21.83
N ARG A 663 -3.75 -5.89 22.89
CA ARG A 663 -2.49 -5.93 23.66
C ARG A 663 -1.32 -6.43 22.82
N ALA A 664 -1.53 -7.39 21.92
CA ALA A 664 -0.49 -7.85 21.00
C ALA A 664 -0.06 -6.74 20.03
N GLU A 665 -0.99 -5.98 19.46
CA GLU A 665 -0.70 -4.85 18.58
C GLU A 665 -0.05 -3.69 19.33
N TRP A 666 -0.46 -3.44 20.58
CA TRP A 666 0.23 -2.49 21.47
C TRP A 666 1.70 -2.88 21.71
N ARG A 667 1.99 -4.16 21.98
CA ARG A 667 3.38 -4.66 22.10
C ARG A 667 4.16 -4.56 20.79
N ALA A 668 3.49 -4.77 19.65
CA ALA A 668 4.05 -4.50 18.33
C ALA A 668 4.22 -2.98 18.06
N GLY A 669 3.75 -2.15 18.99
CA GLY A 669 3.96 -0.70 19.08
C GLY A 669 2.88 0.14 18.40
N ALA A 670 1.67 -0.39 18.21
CA ALA A 670 0.51 0.44 17.86
C ALA A 670 0.41 1.64 18.83
N ALA A 671 0.06 2.81 18.30
CA ALA A 671 0.05 4.07 19.06
C ALA A 671 -1.24 4.27 19.86
N GLY A 672 -2.32 3.59 19.48
CA GLY A 672 -3.65 3.76 20.06
C GLY A 672 -4.69 2.91 19.35
N VAL A 673 -5.96 3.17 19.64
CA VAL A 673 -7.12 2.61 18.96
C VAL A 673 -7.92 3.72 18.29
N SER A 674 -8.59 3.40 17.20
CA SER A 674 -9.58 4.27 16.56
C SER A 674 -10.95 3.61 16.59
N GLU A 675 -12.01 4.38 16.42
CA GLU A 675 -13.33 3.79 16.20
C GLU A 675 -13.35 2.97 14.90
N ALA A 676 -14.10 1.87 14.90
CA ALA A 676 -14.42 1.17 13.67
C ALA A 676 -15.58 1.91 12.97
N LEU A 677 -15.29 2.54 11.83
CA LEU A 677 -16.33 3.17 11.01
C LEU A 677 -17.11 2.11 10.24
N ALA A 678 -16.43 1.20 9.53
CA ALA A 678 -17.07 0.11 8.81
C ALA A 678 -17.40 -1.06 9.76
N THR A 679 -18.68 -1.17 10.13
CA THR A 679 -19.20 -2.17 11.07
C THR A 679 -20.25 -3.08 10.40
N PRO A 680 -20.49 -4.31 10.88
CA PRO A 680 -21.40 -5.26 10.25
C PRO A 680 -22.81 -4.72 9.98
N ASP A 681 -23.32 -3.87 10.86
CA ASP A 681 -24.63 -3.21 10.74
C ASP A 681 -24.70 -2.18 9.61
N GLN A 682 -23.56 -1.85 8.99
CA GLN A 682 -23.45 -0.92 7.86
C GLN A 682 -23.08 -1.62 6.53
N ALA A 683 -23.18 -2.95 6.51
CA ALA A 683 -23.02 -3.76 5.32
C ALA A 683 -24.34 -3.81 4.54
N TRP A 684 -24.36 -3.23 3.33
CA TRP A 684 -25.55 -3.19 2.47
C TRP A 684 -25.39 -3.97 1.17
N PHE A 685 -24.16 -4.26 0.74
CA PHE A 685 -23.91 -4.88 -0.56
C PHE A 685 -24.28 -6.36 -0.52
N ALA A 686 -25.21 -6.78 -1.38
CA ALA A 686 -25.61 -8.17 -1.51
C ALA A 686 -24.58 -8.93 -2.36
N GLY A 687 -23.89 -9.89 -1.75
CA GLY A 687 -22.93 -10.75 -2.44
C GLY A 687 -23.61 -11.86 -3.26
N PRO A 688 -22.84 -12.75 -3.89
CA PRO A 688 -23.37 -13.83 -4.73
C PRO A 688 -24.33 -14.79 -4.01
N SER A 689 -24.20 -14.95 -2.70
CA SER A 689 -25.09 -15.76 -1.85
C SER A 689 -26.29 -14.98 -1.27
N GLY A 690 -26.42 -13.69 -1.59
CA GLY A 690 -27.42 -12.78 -1.00
C GLY A 690 -27.05 -12.26 0.39
N GLU A 691 -25.95 -12.72 1.00
CA GLU A 691 -25.47 -12.18 2.27
C GLU A 691 -24.94 -10.76 2.10
N ARG A 692 -24.92 -10.00 3.21
CA ARG A 692 -24.49 -8.60 3.21
C ARG A 692 -23.00 -8.46 3.47
N HIS A 693 -22.34 -7.62 2.69
CA HIS A 693 -20.91 -7.30 2.80
C HIS A 693 -20.71 -5.80 2.94
N LEU A 694 -19.61 -5.43 3.60
CA LEU A 694 -19.14 -4.05 3.59
C LEU A 694 -18.70 -3.66 2.17
N PHE A 695 -18.82 -2.38 1.83
CA PHE A 695 -18.55 -1.89 0.48
C PHE A 695 -17.59 -0.72 0.47
N GLU A 696 -16.50 -0.84 -0.27
CA GLU A 696 -15.52 0.22 -0.44
C GLU A 696 -15.39 0.58 -1.92
N GLY A 697 -15.66 1.84 -2.25
CA GLY A 697 -15.49 2.37 -3.61
C GLY A 697 -14.09 2.91 -3.85
N VAL A 698 -13.65 2.81 -5.09
CA VAL A 698 -12.43 3.37 -5.67
C VAL A 698 -12.84 4.26 -6.83
N PHE A 699 -12.89 5.57 -6.56
CA PHE A 699 -13.42 6.59 -7.46
C PHE A 699 -12.27 7.37 -8.11
N THR A 700 -12.23 7.43 -9.43
CA THR A 700 -11.22 8.24 -10.13
C THR A 700 -11.64 9.73 -10.09
N VAL A 701 -10.72 10.58 -9.63
CA VAL A 701 -10.87 12.03 -9.53
C VAL A 701 -10.00 12.70 -10.58
N ARG A 702 -10.55 13.67 -11.31
CA ARG A 702 -9.86 14.52 -12.28
C ARG A 702 -9.90 15.99 -11.84
N PRO A 703 -8.74 16.61 -11.60
CA PRO A 703 -8.65 18.03 -11.29
C PRO A 703 -8.96 18.95 -12.47
#